data_AF-A0AA38Y658-F1
#
_entry.id   AF-A0AA38Y658-F1
#
_cell.length_a   1.000
_cell.length_b   1.000
_cell.length_c   1.000
_cell.angle_alpha   90.00
_cell.angle_beta   90.00
_cell.angle_gamma   90.00
#
_symmetry.space_group_name_H-M   'P 1'
#
loop_
_entity.id
_entity.type
_entity.pdbx_description
1 polymer ?
#
loop_
_entity_poly.entity_id
_entity_poly.type
_entity_poly.pdbx_seq_one_letter_code
_entity_poly.pdbx_strand_id
1 'polypeptide(L)'
;MQAYALGLRQSAAESLDDGQSRYVPSSVYSGPGPIDDSPAIGNTQSFMSGALRGPFTDEQPTPRFAPPMPKQSRNSTLLNINDPVAMHLLAETAMSDSRDFEVLSFEEMDQLKRERASLRSKVDTTKRRLALETKLRDAAQSLNRLYSVRDKHDSRGGSPKNKRRSFLGNHRTSGAEMVSRADDEYAASNKKVQDLTQELSQQERELERVQMRILQHTAGILQMTHKGLKKNLRQSELPRSPESMTSQPNGRMSGVPGIEDFDERSLYQVPDYVTEFGSASHGLGRSKRGSKDPIEDIAARLQEVNSRLHTMINQSGAQAHFDPPPRPTDGDLAGRVGAQIQAHLGYLSQGLDAMEAVQARSKDTDQDSALNHQEQLEDVNMRLHDMLQRTNSVSQSPIIPQDEPRGKDLPSQLAFSFSIIDRLNSRVETLLEQKAILTRQIQQQRELNNKSDSQRDATIHNLMDEIEQHKQTHAKNEEDSRRFQEQINLLLEQLDMAKQESMLLEQQRGASDRQAEDAAAPLLQKISLLETAKAAAETDLAKSRDEIKELESEVVRAQTELTMVKAELDGAYGTRAQRAADVSMNPAIQKEIDSLNAHNRDLENQLDFLKNQHETKGVGSAELQNKVNTLQQELKATLEEYEIMTKQSIEDEKERERLEEQVDAFQQRCETLESQLNEEKVKWLGAKAGLPTETTSTMVLKNEFKKMMRETRAENLKTIKAEQEERRRLEGIIKGLRKDLQQRQSQKDVSSSENAISSGNVPIS
;
A
#
# COMPACT_ATOMS: atom_id res chain seq x y z
N MET A 1 -53.03 -45.07 -27.29
CA MET A 1 -53.92 -45.42 -26.17
C MET A 1 -53.96 -44.23 -25.22
N GLN A 2 -55.18 -43.75 -24.91
CA GLN A 2 -55.62 -42.92 -23.76
C GLN A 2 -54.74 -41.69 -23.38
N ALA A 3 -55.12 -40.43 -23.64
CA ALA A 3 -56.27 -39.62 -23.19
C ALA A 3 -56.04 -38.83 -21.89
N TYR A 4 -56.59 -37.59 -21.88
CA TYR A 4 -56.77 -36.60 -20.81
C TYR A 4 -55.58 -35.63 -20.56
N ALA A 5 -55.75 -34.31 -20.41
CA ALA A 5 -56.93 -33.43 -20.46
C ALA A 5 -56.49 -31.95 -20.36
N LEU A 6 -57.18 -31.08 -21.12
CA LEU A 6 -57.44 -29.63 -20.93
C LEU A 6 -56.24 -28.68 -20.73
N GLY A 7 -56.02 -27.61 -21.50
CA GLY A 7 -56.96 -26.71 -22.19
C GLY A 7 -56.68 -25.28 -21.68
N LEU A 8 -55.89 -24.47 -22.39
CA LEU A 8 -56.32 -23.42 -23.32
C LEU A 8 -57.47 -22.51 -22.84
N ARG A 9 -57.19 -21.21 -22.64
CA ARG A 9 -57.77 -20.06 -23.39
C ARG A 9 -57.25 -18.74 -22.80
N GLN A 10 -56.63 -17.87 -23.61
CA GLN A 10 -57.25 -16.73 -24.34
C GLN A 10 -57.80 -15.67 -23.37
N SER A 11 -57.61 -14.36 -23.53
CA SER A 11 -57.43 -13.55 -24.74
C SER A 11 -57.13 -12.09 -24.35
N ALA A 12 -56.70 -11.34 -25.36
CA ALA A 12 -56.35 -9.93 -25.43
C ALA A 12 -57.47 -8.91 -25.12
N ALA A 13 -57.10 -7.63 -25.32
CA ALA A 13 -57.84 -6.35 -25.31
C ALA A 13 -57.69 -5.58 -23.98
N GLU A 14 -57.49 -4.27 -23.91
CA GLU A 14 -57.63 -3.20 -24.90
C GLU A 14 -56.97 -1.90 -24.38
N SER A 15 -56.68 -1.00 -25.31
CA SER A 15 -56.29 0.41 -25.13
C SER A 15 -57.38 1.22 -24.39
N LEU A 16 -56.99 2.29 -23.67
CA LEU A 16 -57.64 3.62 -23.74
C LEU A 16 -56.84 4.69 -22.97
N ASP A 17 -56.84 5.85 -23.60
CA ASP A 17 -56.26 7.15 -23.32
C ASP A 17 -56.97 7.93 -22.19
N ASP A 18 -56.28 8.90 -21.57
CA ASP A 18 -56.78 10.21 -21.10
C ASP A 18 -55.94 10.82 -19.94
N GLY A 19 -55.57 12.11 -20.09
CA GLY A 19 -55.54 13.02 -18.94
C GLY A 19 -54.26 13.84 -18.68
N GLN A 20 -53.78 14.62 -19.66
CA GLN A 20 -53.06 15.87 -19.36
C GLN A 20 -54.03 16.91 -18.75
N SER A 21 -53.63 17.60 -17.66
CA SER A 21 -53.62 19.08 -17.55
C SER A 21 -53.46 19.60 -16.10
N ARG A 22 -52.81 20.77 -16.01
CA ARG A 22 -52.91 21.89 -15.02
C ARG A 22 -51.93 21.90 -13.84
N TYR A 23 -50.93 22.80 -13.92
CA TYR A 23 -50.98 24.07 -13.18
C TYR A 23 -50.04 25.11 -13.83
N VAL A 24 -50.58 26.31 -14.03
CA VAL A 24 -49.93 27.55 -14.49
C VAL A 24 -49.89 28.51 -13.29
N PRO A 25 -48.96 29.47 -13.23
CA PRO A 25 -49.34 30.79 -12.73
C PRO A 25 -49.10 31.89 -13.76
N SER A 26 -50.16 32.69 -13.89
CA SER A 26 -50.30 33.93 -14.62
C SER A 26 -49.40 35.04 -14.10
N SER A 27 -48.90 35.90 -14.99
CA SER A 27 -49.18 37.35 -14.98
C SER A 27 -48.57 38.01 -16.22
N VAL A 28 -49.32 38.89 -16.85
CA VAL A 28 -49.05 39.52 -18.16
C VAL A 28 -49.08 41.05 -17.99
N TYR A 29 -48.20 41.72 -18.75
CA TYR A 29 -48.29 43.08 -19.31
C TYR A 29 -47.71 44.31 -18.57
N SER A 30 -46.66 44.90 -19.15
CA SER A 30 -46.71 46.25 -19.75
C SER A 30 -45.43 46.62 -20.54
N GLY A 31 -45.59 46.78 -21.87
CA GLY A 31 -45.13 47.93 -22.66
C GLY A 31 -43.64 48.14 -23.03
N PRO A 32 -43.33 48.91 -24.11
CA PRO A 32 -42.23 48.57 -25.04
C PRO A 32 -41.14 49.65 -25.28
N GLY A 33 -39.91 49.19 -25.60
CA GLY A 33 -38.86 49.85 -26.42
C GLY A 33 -37.82 50.74 -25.71
N PRO A 34 -36.69 51.16 -26.36
CA PRO A 34 -36.02 50.61 -27.54
C PRO A 34 -34.46 50.47 -27.44
N ILE A 35 -33.90 49.63 -28.32
CA ILE A 35 -32.65 49.70 -29.13
C ILE A 35 -31.52 50.64 -28.67
N ASP A 36 -30.32 50.09 -28.44
CA ASP A 36 -29.06 50.71 -28.91
C ASP A 36 -27.94 49.66 -29.16
N ASP A 37 -27.04 50.01 -30.08
CA ASP A 37 -26.14 49.16 -30.85
C ASP A 37 -24.84 48.66 -30.16
N SER A 38 -24.31 47.57 -30.73
CA SER A 38 -23.02 46.84 -30.55
C SER A 38 -21.71 47.70 -30.64
N PRO A 39 -20.44 47.17 -30.62
CA PRO A 39 -19.86 45.85 -30.25
C PRO A 39 -18.53 45.90 -29.40
N ALA A 40 -18.00 44.69 -29.14
CA ALA A 40 -16.73 44.23 -28.55
C ALA A 40 -15.40 45.00 -28.75
N ILE A 41 -14.45 44.79 -27.80
CA ILE A 41 -13.05 44.25 -27.96
C ILE A 41 -12.24 44.40 -26.64
N GLY A 42 -11.44 43.39 -26.28
CA GLY A 42 -10.05 43.63 -25.83
C GLY A 42 -9.62 43.30 -24.39
N ASN A 43 -9.11 42.08 -24.20
CA ASN A 43 -7.85 41.70 -23.52
C ASN A 43 -7.40 42.30 -22.16
N THR A 44 -7.11 41.35 -21.25
CA THR A 44 -5.94 41.25 -20.33
C THR A 44 -5.66 42.39 -19.34
N GLN A 45 -5.76 42.09 -18.04
CA GLN A 45 -4.62 41.78 -17.14
C GLN A 45 -5.10 41.80 -15.69
N SER A 46 -4.85 40.69 -15.01
CA SER A 46 -5.01 40.50 -13.57
C SER A 46 -3.74 40.98 -12.87
N PHE A 47 -3.85 41.86 -11.88
CA PHE A 47 -2.93 41.91 -10.72
C PHE A 47 -3.49 42.78 -9.57
N MET A 48 -3.53 42.18 -8.38
CA MET A 48 -3.49 42.73 -7.01
C MET A 48 -4.67 43.52 -6.43
N SER A 49 -5.35 42.90 -5.45
CA SER A 49 -5.50 43.36 -4.05
C SER A 49 -6.27 42.26 -3.29
N GLY A 50 -5.91 41.82 -2.08
CA GLY A 50 -5.65 42.64 -0.90
C GLY A 50 -6.91 42.66 -0.04
N ALA A 51 -6.97 41.73 0.92
CA ALA A 51 -7.94 41.48 2.00
C ALA A 51 -9.06 42.52 2.30
N LEU A 52 -10.30 42.04 2.53
CA LEU A 52 -11.30 42.64 3.43
C LEU A 52 -12.47 41.66 3.78
N ARG A 53 -12.40 41.08 4.98
CA ARG A 53 -13.44 40.86 6.02
C ARG A 53 -14.97 40.67 5.66
N GLY A 54 -15.44 39.40 5.76
CA GLY A 54 -16.72 38.88 6.36
C GLY A 54 -18.09 39.26 5.74
N PRO A 55 -19.25 38.70 6.21
CA PRO A 55 -19.57 37.42 6.87
C PRO A 55 -20.61 36.55 6.08
N PHE A 56 -20.88 35.33 6.57
CA PHE A 56 -21.93 34.35 6.20
C PHE A 56 -23.04 34.73 5.20
N THR A 57 -23.21 33.90 4.16
CA THR A 57 -24.51 33.44 3.61
C THR A 57 -24.37 32.04 3.01
N ASP A 58 -25.31 31.16 3.38
CA ASP A 58 -25.52 29.81 2.87
C ASP A 58 -25.81 29.76 1.35
N GLU A 59 -25.30 28.74 0.64
CA GLU A 59 -26.14 27.69 0.00
C GLU A 59 -25.33 26.70 -0.86
N GLN A 60 -25.76 25.44 -0.75
CA GLN A 60 -25.57 24.24 -1.58
C GLN A 60 -24.37 23.28 -1.39
N PRO A 61 -24.65 21.99 -1.09
CA PRO A 61 -23.64 20.97 -0.83
C PRO A 61 -23.17 20.30 -2.13
N THR A 62 -21.91 20.47 -2.48
CA THR A 62 -21.25 19.61 -3.48
C THR A 62 -20.94 18.24 -2.86
N PRO A 63 -21.27 17.11 -3.50
CA PRO A 63 -20.94 15.79 -2.99
C PRO A 63 -19.46 15.52 -3.28
N ARG A 64 -18.64 15.37 -2.24
CA ARG A 64 -17.29 14.83 -2.37
C ARG A 64 -17.02 13.80 -1.28
N PHE A 65 -17.49 12.59 -1.51
CA PHE A 65 -16.76 11.41 -1.06
C PHE A 65 -15.49 11.30 -1.94
N ALA A 66 -14.40 11.91 -1.48
CA ALA A 66 -13.07 11.57 -1.95
C ALA A 66 -12.45 10.61 -0.93
N PRO A 67 -11.90 9.45 -1.34
CA PRO A 67 -11.20 8.54 -0.43
C PRO A 67 -9.96 9.24 0.15
N PRO A 68 -9.46 8.81 1.33
CA PRO A 68 -8.28 9.41 1.93
C PRO A 68 -7.06 9.15 1.03
N MET A 69 -6.64 10.18 0.31
CA MET A 69 -5.40 10.15 -0.48
C MET A 69 -4.20 9.85 0.42
N PRO A 70 -3.24 9.02 -0.02
CA PRO A 70 -1.98 8.84 0.70
C PRO A 70 -1.29 10.21 0.84
N LYS A 71 -0.58 10.40 1.94
CA LYS A 71 0.06 11.67 2.35
C LYS A 71 0.97 12.22 1.24
N GLN A 72 0.41 13.00 0.32
CA GLN A 72 1.19 13.88 -0.53
C GLN A 72 1.88 14.89 0.40
N SER A 73 3.21 14.91 0.36
CA SER A 73 3.98 16.01 0.89
C SER A 73 3.38 17.30 0.32
N ARG A 74 2.93 18.19 1.19
CA ARG A 74 2.40 19.50 0.83
C ARG A 74 3.53 20.37 0.26
N ASN A 75 4.00 20.04 -0.92
CA ASN A 75 4.79 20.93 -1.74
C ASN A 75 3.74 21.66 -2.57
N SER A 76 3.20 22.76 -2.05
CA SER A 76 2.50 23.71 -2.92
C SER A 76 3.46 24.02 -4.06
N THR A 77 3.00 23.86 -5.29
CA THR A 77 3.70 23.99 -6.57
C THR A 77 4.43 25.33 -6.81
N LEU A 78 4.54 26.18 -5.80
CA LEU A 78 5.11 27.53 -5.81
C LEU A 78 6.31 27.71 -4.86
N LEU A 79 6.67 26.71 -4.05
CA LEU A 79 7.83 26.80 -3.16
C LEU A 79 9.05 26.15 -3.81
N ASN A 80 9.96 26.97 -4.34
CA ASN A 80 11.27 26.50 -4.76
C ASN A 80 12.16 26.27 -3.52
N ILE A 81 12.21 25.03 -3.04
CA ILE A 81 13.01 24.62 -1.87
C ILE A 81 14.50 24.93 -2.06
N ASN A 82 14.96 25.10 -3.31
CA ASN A 82 16.35 25.40 -3.65
C ASN A 82 16.68 26.91 -3.64
N ASP A 83 15.70 27.80 -3.42
CA ASP A 83 15.95 29.23 -3.23
C ASP A 83 16.27 29.51 -1.75
N PRO A 84 17.55 29.75 -1.39
CA PRO A 84 17.94 29.97 0.01
C PRO A 84 17.32 31.26 0.57
N VAL A 85 17.00 32.25 -0.27
CA VAL A 85 16.43 33.52 0.17
C VAL A 85 14.96 33.36 0.49
N ALA A 86 14.17 32.74 -0.40
CA ALA A 86 12.77 32.45 -0.15
C ALA A 86 12.59 31.53 1.08
N MET A 87 13.42 30.49 1.20
CA MET A 87 13.41 29.61 2.37
C MET A 87 13.79 30.34 3.66
N HIS A 88 14.76 31.27 3.62
CA HIS A 88 15.11 32.08 4.77
C HIS A 88 13.97 33.02 5.19
N LEU A 89 13.32 33.70 4.24
CA LEU A 89 12.20 34.60 4.51
C LEU A 89 11.00 33.86 5.09
N LEU A 90 10.67 32.68 4.54
CA LEU A 90 9.60 31.83 5.07
C LEU A 90 9.93 31.33 6.47
N ALA A 91 11.18 30.94 6.71
CA ALA A 91 11.64 30.58 8.05
C ALA A 91 11.53 31.77 9.01
N GLU A 92 11.95 32.98 8.61
CA GLU A 92 11.86 34.18 9.44
C GLU A 92 10.42 34.61 9.74
N THR A 93 9.53 34.46 8.77
CA THR A 93 8.09 34.69 8.93
C THR A 93 7.50 33.67 9.90
N ALA A 94 7.75 32.37 9.68
CA ALA A 94 7.27 31.31 10.57
C ALA A 94 7.82 31.45 12.00
N MET A 95 9.07 31.88 12.14
CA MET A 95 9.70 32.21 13.42
C MET A 95 9.03 33.40 14.12
N SER A 96 8.67 34.43 13.36
CA SER A 96 7.99 35.62 13.89
C SER A 96 6.56 35.28 14.32
N ASP A 97 5.84 34.52 13.50
CA ASP A 97 4.48 34.06 13.78
C ASP A 97 4.42 33.11 14.98
N SER A 98 5.48 32.32 15.20
CA SER A 98 5.56 31.36 16.32
C SER A 98 6.07 31.98 17.63
N ARG A 99 6.36 33.28 17.66
CA ARG A 99 6.95 33.95 18.83
C ARG A 99 6.03 33.95 20.05
N ASP A 100 4.73 34.06 19.82
CA ASP A 100 3.73 34.20 20.87
C ASP A 100 3.06 32.87 21.24
N PHE A 101 3.55 31.75 20.71
CA PHE A 101 3.02 30.42 21.03
C PHE A 101 3.46 29.96 22.43
N GLU A 102 2.47 29.53 23.22
CA GLU A 102 2.66 29.01 24.58
C GLU A 102 3.47 27.70 24.56
N VAL A 103 4.58 27.68 25.31
CA VAL A 103 5.35 26.45 25.55
C VAL A 103 4.84 25.80 26.83
N LEU A 104 4.00 24.78 26.63
CA LEU A 104 3.48 23.87 27.64
C LEU A 104 4.57 23.07 28.35
N SER A 105 4.30 22.66 29.58
CA SER A 105 5.15 21.72 30.30
C SER A 105 5.11 20.30 29.69
N PHE A 106 6.09 19.47 30.01
CA PHE A 106 6.14 18.09 29.52
C PHE A 106 4.91 17.28 29.96
N GLU A 107 4.40 17.51 31.17
CA GLU A 107 3.22 16.83 31.71
C GLU A 107 1.94 17.23 30.98
N GLU A 108 1.72 18.54 30.78
CA GLU A 108 0.57 19.06 30.01
C GLU A 108 0.63 18.58 28.56
N MET A 109 1.81 18.56 27.96
CA MET A 109 2.03 18.10 26.60
C MET A 109 1.73 16.59 26.44
N ASP A 110 2.11 15.78 27.43
CA ASP A 110 1.76 14.35 27.46
C ASP A 110 0.25 14.13 27.71
N GLN A 111 -0.35 14.93 28.60
CA GLN A 111 -1.80 14.91 28.83
C GLN A 111 -2.57 15.25 27.55
N LEU A 112 -2.18 16.29 26.82
CA LEU A 112 -2.79 16.65 25.52
C LEU A 112 -2.57 15.57 24.46
N LYS A 113 -1.43 14.88 24.45
CA LYS A 113 -1.21 13.73 23.54
C LYS A 113 -2.15 12.57 23.86
N ARG A 114 -2.34 12.25 25.15
CA ARG A 114 -3.29 11.22 25.60
C ARG A 114 -4.73 11.62 25.28
N GLU A 115 -5.09 12.87 25.52
CA GLU A 115 -6.40 13.43 25.18
C GLU A 115 -6.65 13.37 23.66
N ARG A 116 -5.68 13.78 22.84
CA ARG A 116 -5.74 13.66 21.37
C ARG A 116 -6.01 12.22 20.93
N ALA A 117 -5.32 11.25 21.53
CA ALA A 117 -5.51 9.84 21.20
C ALA A 117 -6.91 9.35 21.59
N SER A 118 -7.39 9.74 22.78
CA SER A 118 -8.75 9.42 23.25
C SER A 118 -9.82 10.06 22.36
N LEU A 119 -9.71 11.36 22.07
CA LEU A 119 -10.63 12.10 21.19
C LEU A 119 -10.65 11.51 19.79
N ARG A 120 -9.49 11.16 19.23
CA ARG A 120 -9.42 10.51 17.91
C ARG A 120 -10.15 9.17 17.89
N SER A 121 -9.97 8.35 18.92
CA SER A 121 -10.71 7.08 19.06
C SER A 121 -12.23 7.31 19.20
N LYS A 122 -12.65 8.36 19.93
CA LYS A 122 -14.06 8.76 20.03
C LYS A 122 -14.62 9.21 18.68
N VAL A 123 -13.91 10.07 17.95
CA VAL A 123 -14.27 10.51 16.59
C VAL A 123 -14.41 9.32 15.65
N ASP A 124 -13.50 8.36 15.69
CA ASP A 124 -13.57 7.17 14.82
C ASP A 124 -14.77 6.27 15.17
N THR A 125 -15.11 6.16 16.46
CA THR A 125 -16.29 5.37 16.89
C THR A 125 -17.61 6.08 16.58
N THR A 126 -17.70 7.40 16.77
CA THR A 126 -18.88 8.19 16.39
C THR A 126 -19.06 8.24 14.88
N LYS A 127 -17.99 8.34 14.07
CA LYS A 127 -18.05 8.18 12.61
C LYS A 127 -18.63 6.84 12.18
N ARG A 128 -18.17 5.73 12.77
CA ARG A 128 -18.72 4.39 12.47
C ARG A 128 -20.19 4.30 12.87
N ARG A 129 -20.56 4.83 14.04
CA ARG A 129 -21.94 4.85 14.53
C ARG A 129 -22.85 5.68 13.63
N LEU A 130 -22.38 6.84 13.17
CA LEU A 130 -23.08 7.70 12.23
C LEU A 130 -23.28 6.98 10.89
N ALA A 131 -22.27 6.29 10.38
CA ALA A 131 -22.39 5.52 9.14
C ALA A 131 -23.43 4.39 9.25
N LEU A 132 -23.46 3.67 10.38
CA LEU A 132 -24.48 2.65 10.63
C LEU A 132 -25.89 3.26 10.76
N GLU A 133 -26.05 4.36 11.48
CA GLU A 133 -27.35 5.03 11.61
C GLU A 133 -27.82 5.68 10.31
N THR A 134 -26.92 6.17 9.47
CA THR A 134 -27.27 6.68 8.14
C THR A 134 -27.86 5.55 7.28
N LYS A 135 -27.26 4.35 7.32
CA LYS A 135 -27.81 3.17 6.64
C LYS A 135 -29.16 2.75 7.21
N LEU A 136 -29.35 2.82 8.53
CA LEU A 136 -30.64 2.52 9.17
C LEU A 136 -31.72 3.54 8.78
N ARG A 137 -31.37 4.82 8.69
CA ARG A 137 -32.26 5.87 8.20
C ARG A 137 -32.67 5.62 6.75
N ASP A 138 -31.72 5.27 5.89
CA ASP A 138 -31.99 5.00 4.46
C ASP A 138 -32.84 3.73 4.28
N ALA A 139 -32.62 2.70 5.12
CA ALA A 139 -33.47 1.52 5.19
C ALA A 139 -34.89 1.86 5.69
N ALA A 140 -35.02 2.65 6.76
CA ALA A 140 -36.30 3.13 7.26
C ALA A 140 -37.03 3.99 6.22
N GLN A 141 -36.30 4.81 5.44
CA GLN A 141 -36.87 5.58 4.33
C GLN A 141 -37.43 4.67 3.23
N SER A 142 -36.72 3.58 2.91
CA SER A 142 -37.20 2.60 1.93
C SER A 142 -38.45 1.87 2.41
N LEU A 143 -38.53 1.52 3.70
CA LEU A 143 -39.73 0.94 4.31
C LEU A 143 -40.89 1.93 4.31
N ASN A 144 -40.65 3.18 4.67
CA ASN A 144 -41.66 4.23 4.63
C ASN A 144 -42.24 4.41 3.22
N ARG A 145 -41.40 4.40 2.17
CA ARG A 145 -41.88 4.42 0.77
C ARG A 145 -42.77 3.22 0.43
N LEU A 146 -42.43 2.03 0.91
CA LEU A 146 -43.24 0.82 0.68
C LEU A 146 -44.61 0.90 1.37
N TYR A 147 -44.65 1.38 2.61
CA TYR A 147 -45.91 1.58 3.35
C TYR A 147 -46.77 2.71 2.75
N SER A 148 -46.16 3.81 2.30
CA SER A 148 -46.84 4.92 1.59
C SER A 148 -47.46 4.50 0.26
N VAL A 149 -46.79 3.64 -0.51
CA VAL A 149 -47.30 3.13 -1.80
C VAL A 149 -48.48 2.16 -1.59
N ARG A 150 -48.45 1.36 -0.51
CA ARG A 150 -49.51 0.41 -0.17
C ARG A 150 -50.84 1.12 0.12
N ASP A 151 -50.81 2.22 0.86
CA ASP A 151 -52.02 2.97 1.27
C ASP A 151 -52.70 3.69 0.08
N LYS A 152 -51.91 4.10 -0.93
CA LYS A 152 -52.44 4.68 -2.18
C LYS A 152 -53.22 3.68 -3.04
N HIS A 153 -52.89 2.39 -2.96
CA HIS A 153 -53.61 1.34 -3.67
C HIS A 153 -54.95 1.00 -2.99
N ASP A 154 -55.03 1.07 -1.66
CA ASP A 154 -56.28 0.86 -0.91
C ASP A 154 -57.23 2.07 -0.98
N SER A 155 -56.73 3.27 -1.30
CA SER A 155 -57.52 4.51 -1.39
C SER A 155 -58.20 4.76 -2.75
N ARG A 156 -57.91 3.96 -3.79
CA ARG A 156 -58.35 4.22 -5.18
C ARG A 156 -59.37 3.23 -5.75
N GLY A 157 -60.01 2.41 -4.91
CA GLY A 157 -60.98 1.40 -5.36
C GLY A 157 -62.21 1.29 -4.48
N GLY A 158 -63.26 2.04 -4.80
CA GLY A 158 -64.61 1.75 -4.33
C GLY A 158 -65.22 0.60 -5.13
N SER A 159 -65.29 -0.61 -4.55
CA SER A 159 -66.41 -1.55 -4.80
C SER A 159 -66.41 -2.74 -3.84
N PRO A 160 -67.59 -3.35 -3.56
CA PRO A 160 -67.85 -3.99 -2.28
C PRO A 160 -67.82 -5.53 -2.31
N LYS A 161 -67.59 -6.09 -1.12
CA LYS A 161 -67.87 -7.48 -0.67
C LYS A 161 -67.04 -8.59 -1.33
N ASN A 162 -66.13 -9.15 -0.52
CA ASN A 162 -66.16 -10.60 -0.31
C ASN A 162 -65.72 -10.98 1.11
N LYS A 163 -66.69 -11.46 1.89
CA LYS A 163 -66.47 -12.07 3.20
C LYS A 163 -65.76 -13.41 2.99
N ARG A 164 -64.46 -13.47 3.29
CA ARG A 164 -63.82 -14.71 3.74
C ARG A 164 -63.27 -14.51 5.14
N ARG A 165 -63.96 -15.12 6.10
CA ARG A 165 -63.55 -15.27 7.49
C ARG A 165 -62.28 -16.12 7.51
N SER A 166 -61.16 -15.55 7.94
CA SER A 166 -60.04 -16.31 8.48
C SER A 166 -60.03 -16.13 10.00
N PHE A 167 -60.30 -17.24 10.68
CA PHE A 167 -60.05 -17.47 12.10
C PHE A 167 -58.54 -17.39 12.34
N LEU A 168 -58.04 -16.29 12.90
CA LEU A 168 -56.92 -16.23 13.85
C LEU A 168 -56.81 -14.79 14.37
N GLY A 169 -56.52 -14.65 15.66
CA GLY A 169 -56.84 -13.48 16.48
C GLY A 169 -56.11 -12.17 16.16
N ASN A 170 -56.88 -11.09 16.29
CA ASN A 170 -56.60 -9.98 17.20
C ASN A 170 -55.27 -9.19 17.08
N HIS A 171 -55.09 -8.42 16.00
CA HIS A 171 -54.81 -6.97 16.05
C HIS A 171 -54.93 -6.38 14.63
N ARG A 172 -56.09 -5.79 14.30
CA ARG A 172 -56.18 -4.91 13.13
C ARG A 172 -55.54 -3.58 13.52
N THR A 173 -54.21 -3.51 13.48
CA THR A 173 -53.54 -2.21 13.41
C THR A 173 -53.89 -1.63 12.05
N SER A 174 -54.52 -0.46 12.05
CA SER A 174 -54.94 0.21 10.82
C SER A 174 -53.71 0.41 9.92
N GLY A 175 -53.85 0.33 8.59
CA GLY A 175 -52.77 0.65 7.66
C GLY A 175 -52.14 2.01 7.96
N ALA A 176 -52.97 2.97 8.41
CA ALA A 176 -52.54 4.27 8.91
C ALA A 176 -51.66 4.21 10.18
N GLU A 177 -51.89 3.27 11.11
CA GLU A 177 -51.01 3.09 12.28
C GLU A 177 -49.66 2.48 11.91
N MET A 178 -49.61 1.63 10.88
CA MET A 178 -48.36 1.06 10.37
C MET A 178 -47.53 2.10 9.61
N VAL A 179 -48.18 2.94 8.80
CA VAL A 179 -47.54 4.09 8.13
C VAL A 179 -47.04 5.08 9.19
N SER A 180 -47.86 5.43 10.18
CA SER A 180 -47.44 6.31 11.28
C SER A 180 -46.25 5.75 12.06
N ARG A 181 -46.22 4.45 12.36
CA ARG A 181 -45.05 3.82 13.02
C ARG A 181 -43.80 3.87 12.13
N ALA A 182 -43.92 3.64 10.83
CA ALA A 182 -42.79 3.73 9.91
C ALA A 182 -42.27 5.17 9.76
N ASP A 183 -43.18 6.16 9.78
CA ASP A 183 -42.84 7.59 9.82
C ASP A 183 -42.15 7.97 11.14
N ASP A 184 -42.66 7.48 12.28
CA ASP A 184 -42.09 7.70 13.61
C ASP A 184 -40.68 7.08 13.73
N GLU A 185 -40.49 5.87 13.21
CA GLU A 185 -39.19 5.18 13.19
C GLU A 185 -38.19 5.90 12.27
N TYR A 186 -38.63 6.38 11.11
CA TYR A 186 -37.80 7.19 10.21
C TYR A 186 -37.42 8.53 10.86
N ALA A 187 -38.37 9.23 11.48
CA ALA A 187 -38.11 10.48 12.19
C ALA A 187 -37.14 10.29 13.37
N ALA A 188 -37.29 9.20 14.13
CA ALA A 188 -36.39 8.84 15.23
C ALA A 188 -34.96 8.55 14.73
N SER A 189 -34.81 7.79 13.64
CA SER A 189 -33.51 7.51 13.04
C SER A 189 -32.88 8.78 12.46
N ASN A 190 -33.66 9.65 11.80
CA ASN A 190 -33.17 10.92 11.27
C ASN A 190 -32.69 11.87 12.38
N LYS A 191 -33.43 11.98 13.49
CA LYS A 191 -33.00 12.74 14.67
C LYS A 191 -31.68 12.20 15.23
N LYS A 192 -31.54 10.87 15.32
CA LYS A 192 -30.31 10.24 15.81
C LYS A 192 -29.10 10.46 14.89
N VAL A 193 -29.30 10.49 13.58
CA VAL A 193 -28.26 10.88 12.60
C VAL A 193 -27.86 12.35 12.80
N GLN A 194 -28.82 13.26 13.02
CA GLN A 194 -28.52 14.66 13.31
C GLN A 194 -27.75 14.83 14.62
N ASP A 195 -28.17 14.16 15.69
CA ASP A 195 -27.50 14.20 17.00
C ASP A 195 -26.06 13.68 16.90
N LEU A 196 -25.84 12.54 16.22
CA LEU A 196 -24.50 11.98 15.99
C LEU A 196 -23.63 12.89 15.11
N THR A 197 -24.22 13.60 14.15
CA THR A 197 -23.49 14.56 13.31
C THR A 197 -23.04 15.77 14.11
N GLN A 198 -23.90 16.28 15.00
CA GLN A 198 -23.53 17.37 15.91
C GLN A 198 -22.45 16.95 16.90
N GLU A 199 -22.58 15.76 17.50
CA GLU A 199 -21.57 15.21 18.41
C GLU A 199 -20.23 15.04 17.70
N LEU A 200 -20.24 14.52 16.47
CA LEU A 200 -19.04 14.36 15.66
C LEU A 200 -18.35 15.71 15.38
N SER A 201 -19.10 16.73 14.96
CA SER A 201 -18.56 18.07 14.72
C SER A 201 -17.99 18.73 15.99
N GLN A 202 -18.59 18.48 17.15
CA GLN A 202 -18.04 18.96 18.43
C GLN A 202 -16.73 18.24 18.75
N GLN A 203 -16.70 16.91 18.66
CA GLN A 203 -15.50 16.11 18.94
C GLN A 203 -14.35 16.42 17.96
N GLU A 204 -14.66 16.67 16.69
CA GLU A 204 -13.66 17.07 15.68
C GLU A 204 -13.07 18.45 15.98
N ARG A 205 -13.90 19.43 16.37
CA ARG A 205 -13.40 20.75 16.79
C ARG A 205 -12.51 20.67 18.03
N GLU A 206 -12.86 19.85 19.02
CA GLU A 206 -12.00 19.63 20.19
C GLU A 206 -10.67 18.95 19.79
N LEU A 207 -10.72 17.96 18.91
CA LEU A 207 -9.51 17.30 18.40
C LEU A 207 -8.59 18.29 17.66
N GLU A 208 -9.15 19.15 16.82
CA GLU A 208 -8.41 20.21 16.11
C GLU A 208 -7.79 21.21 17.08
N ARG A 209 -8.52 21.63 18.13
CA ARG A 209 -7.98 22.52 19.17
C ARG A 209 -6.80 21.90 19.90
N VAL A 210 -6.92 20.65 20.34
CA VAL A 210 -5.83 19.94 21.01
C VAL A 210 -4.63 19.77 20.06
N GLN A 211 -4.88 19.42 18.80
CA GLN A 211 -3.82 19.28 17.80
C GLN A 211 -3.12 20.62 17.51
N MET A 212 -3.86 21.71 17.41
CA MET A 212 -3.32 23.06 17.22
C MET A 212 -2.44 23.45 18.41
N ARG A 213 -2.88 23.20 19.63
CA ARG A 213 -2.12 23.52 20.85
C ARG A 213 -0.80 22.74 20.93
N ILE A 214 -0.83 21.45 20.55
CA ILE A 214 0.39 20.62 20.41
C ILE A 214 1.34 21.17 19.34
N LEU A 215 0.80 21.59 18.19
CA LEU A 215 1.59 22.16 17.10
C LEU A 215 2.20 23.52 17.49
N GLN A 216 1.43 24.39 18.16
CA GLN A 216 1.89 25.67 18.70
C GLN A 216 3.04 25.46 19.68
N HIS A 217 2.91 24.55 20.65
CA HIS A 217 4.00 24.18 21.55
C HIS A 217 5.24 23.69 20.79
N THR A 218 5.05 22.82 19.78
CA THR A 218 6.17 22.29 18.97
C THR A 218 6.86 23.40 18.18
N ALA A 219 6.10 24.30 17.56
CA ALA A 219 6.61 25.45 16.83
C ALA A 219 7.30 26.46 17.76
N GLY A 220 6.76 26.69 18.96
CA GLY A 220 7.36 27.51 20.01
C GLY A 220 8.74 26.98 20.44
N ILE A 221 8.86 25.66 20.69
CA ILE A 221 10.15 25.02 20.99
C ILE A 221 11.13 25.16 19.83
N LEU A 222 10.70 24.89 18.60
CA LEU A 222 11.55 25.01 17.40
C LEU A 222 12.07 26.43 17.22
N GLN A 223 11.22 27.43 17.46
CA GLN A 223 11.60 28.84 17.41
C GLN A 223 12.59 29.21 18.54
N MET A 224 12.35 28.74 19.77
CA MET A 224 13.26 28.98 20.90
C MET A 224 14.66 28.37 20.65
N THR A 225 14.72 27.19 20.05
CA THR A 225 15.98 26.45 19.83
C THR A 225 16.77 26.95 18.62
N HIS A 226 16.12 27.51 17.59
CA HIS A 226 16.81 27.99 16.39
C HIS A 226 17.76 29.19 16.66
N LYS A 227 17.48 30.05 17.65
CA LYS A 227 18.41 31.12 18.07
C LYS A 227 19.70 30.59 18.71
N GLY A 228 19.66 29.43 19.37
CA GLY A 228 20.84 28.77 19.95
C GLY A 228 21.73 28.12 18.90
N LEU A 229 21.13 27.60 17.82
CA LEU A 229 21.84 26.91 16.75
C LEU A 229 22.75 27.85 15.93
N LYS A 230 22.34 29.11 15.72
CA LYS A 230 23.15 30.11 15.00
C LYS A 230 24.38 30.59 15.76
N LYS A 231 24.41 30.51 17.10
CA LYS A 231 25.59 30.88 17.90
C LYS A 231 26.69 29.82 17.84
N ASN A 232 26.35 28.56 17.59
CA ASN A 232 27.31 27.46 17.44
C ASN A 232 27.91 27.37 16.03
N LEU A 233 27.27 27.98 15.01
CA LEU A 233 27.78 27.96 13.63
C LEU A 233 28.86 29.04 13.38
N ARG A 234 28.91 30.11 14.19
CA ARG A 234 29.92 31.18 14.08
C ARG A 234 31.22 30.92 14.84
N GLN A 235 31.39 29.76 15.46
CA GLN A 235 32.64 29.34 16.09
C GLN A 235 33.49 28.36 15.25
N SER A 236 33.08 28.05 14.00
CA SER A 236 33.80 27.13 13.12
C SER A 236 34.62 27.83 12.02
N GLU A 237 35.34 28.92 12.33
CA GLU A 237 36.44 29.38 11.48
C GLU A 237 37.74 29.37 12.30
N LEU A 238 38.58 28.37 12.01
CA LEU A 238 39.90 28.14 12.60
C LEU A 238 40.88 29.27 12.26
N PRO A 239 41.92 29.51 13.11
CA PRO A 239 43.22 29.00 12.69
C PRO A 239 44.10 28.37 13.81
N ARG A 240 44.67 27.22 13.43
CA ARG A 240 45.97 26.61 13.79
C ARG A 240 46.19 25.90 15.15
N SER A 241 46.61 24.65 14.98
CA SER A 241 47.51 23.80 15.80
C SER A 241 46.86 22.54 16.40
N PRO A 242 47.59 21.39 16.45
CA PRO A 242 47.15 20.19 15.77
C PRO A 242 46.94 19.00 16.73
N GLU A 243 45.69 18.66 16.99
CA GLU A 243 45.31 17.37 17.55
C GLU A 243 44.00 16.96 16.89
N SER A 244 44.06 15.93 16.05
CA SER A 244 42.99 14.95 15.78
C SER A 244 43.19 14.35 14.39
N MET A 245 44.00 13.30 14.34
CA MET A 245 44.20 12.44 13.17
C MET A 245 43.89 11.00 13.58
N THR A 246 42.64 10.68 13.95
CA THR A 246 42.15 9.29 13.98
C THR A 246 40.62 9.22 13.89
N SER A 247 40.06 9.42 12.70
CA SER A 247 38.79 8.78 12.34
C SER A 247 38.63 8.67 10.82
N GLN A 248 39.05 7.54 10.29
CA GLN A 248 38.86 7.07 8.91
C GLN A 248 38.72 5.52 8.98
N PRO A 249 38.12 4.85 7.98
CA PRO A 249 36.80 4.23 8.12
C PRO A 249 36.79 2.71 7.85
N ASN A 250 35.59 2.12 7.90
CA ASN A 250 35.13 0.79 7.46
C ASN A 250 36.00 -0.04 6.48
N GLY A 251 35.96 -1.37 6.64
CA GLY A 251 35.96 -2.30 5.50
C GLY A 251 36.73 -3.61 5.68
N ARG A 252 35.99 -4.72 5.76
CA ARG A 252 36.45 -6.12 5.76
C ARG A 252 37.18 -6.49 4.46
N MET A 253 38.29 -7.25 4.54
CA MET A 253 38.55 -8.45 3.72
C MET A 253 39.85 -9.17 4.13
N SER A 254 39.75 -10.50 4.27
CA SER A 254 40.76 -11.54 4.00
C SER A 254 42.18 -11.45 4.61
N GLY A 255 42.41 -12.29 5.63
CA GLY A 255 43.45 -13.32 5.67
C GLY A 255 44.90 -12.94 5.38
N VAL A 256 45.73 -12.92 6.43
CA VAL A 256 47.16 -13.25 6.36
C VAL A 256 47.58 -13.97 7.67
N PRO A 257 48.27 -15.13 7.59
CA PRO A 257 49.07 -15.68 8.68
C PRO A 257 50.45 -15.02 8.69
N GLY A 258 50.96 -14.73 9.89
CA GLY A 258 52.34 -14.30 10.10
C GLY A 258 52.44 -12.95 10.79
N ILE A 259 52.82 -12.98 12.07
CA ILE A 259 53.85 -12.16 12.71
C ILE A 259 54.26 -12.98 13.94
N GLU A 260 55.26 -13.84 13.72
CA GLU A 260 56.30 -14.08 14.72
C GLU A 260 57.10 -12.78 14.84
N ASP A 261 57.28 -12.30 16.07
CA ASP A 261 58.50 -11.66 16.59
C ASP A 261 58.16 -10.72 17.76
N PHE A 262 58.06 -11.31 18.96
CA PHE A 262 58.60 -10.70 20.18
C PHE A 262 58.81 -11.80 21.23
N ASP A 263 60.08 -12.13 21.48
CA ASP A 263 60.53 -13.24 22.32
C ASP A 263 60.58 -12.84 23.81
N GLU A 264 59.71 -13.44 24.63
CA GLU A 264 59.64 -13.23 26.09
C GLU A 264 60.59 -14.15 26.90
N ARG A 265 61.74 -14.57 26.33
CA ARG A 265 62.71 -15.45 27.03
C ARG A 265 64.01 -14.81 27.48
N SER A 266 64.16 -13.48 27.45
CA SER A 266 65.43 -12.81 27.75
C SER A 266 65.57 -12.17 29.14
N LEU A 267 64.91 -12.68 30.20
CA LEU A 267 64.97 -12.08 31.55
C LEU A 267 65.44 -13.01 32.69
N TYR A 268 66.07 -14.14 32.37
CA TYR A 268 66.89 -14.89 33.32
C TYR A 268 68.16 -15.40 32.64
N GLN A 269 69.17 -14.55 32.55
CA GLN A 269 70.54 -14.99 32.36
C GLN A 269 71.35 -14.57 33.60
N VAL A 270 71.71 -15.57 34.38
CA VAL A 270 72.59 -15.50 35.55
C VAL A 270 73.99 -15.16 35.06
N PRO A 271 74.63 -14.08 35.55
CA PRO A 271 76.06 -13.89 35.37
C PRO A 271 76.85 -14.81 36.31
N ASP A 272 77.47 -15.84 35.74
CA ASP A 272 78.47 -16.68 36.41
C ASP A 272 79.78 -15.89 36.63
N TYR A 273 80.00 -15.37 37.84
CA TYR A 273 81.35 -15.07 38.35
C TYR A 273 81.40 -15.13 39.89
N VAL A 274 81.10 -16.28 40.50
CA VAL A 274 81.64 -16.63 41.85
C VAL A 274 81.75 -18.16 41.99
N THR A 275 82.72 -18.78 41.33
CA THR A 275 83.29 -20.06 41.76
C THR A 275 84.63 -20.28 41.05
N GLU A 276 85.69 -19.60 41.47
CA GLU A 276 87.06 -20.08 41.23
C GLU A 276 88.06 -19.42 42.20
N PHE A 277 88.54 -20.17 43.18
CA PHE A 277 89.83 -19.89 43.82
C PHE A 277 90.67 -21.15 43.76
N GLY A 278 91.73 -21.07 42.97
CA GLY A 278 92.75 -22.09 42.80
C GLY A 278 93.73 -22.17 43.96
N SER A 279 94.36 -23.34 44.03
CA SER A 279 95.28 -23.88 45.04
C SER A 279 96.64 -23.17 45.19
N ALA A 280 97.29 -23.42 46.34
CA ALA A 280 98.73 -23.73 46.35
C ALA A 280 99.10 -24.72 47.47
N SER A 281 100.19 -25.45 47.24
CA SER A 281 100.57 -26.78 47.75
C SER A 281 101.73 -26.75 48.77
N HIS A 282 102.02 -27.95 49.33
CA HIS A 282 103.20 -28.44 50.08
C HIS A 282 103.20 -28.24 51.61
N GLY A 283 103.57 -29.19 52.46
CA GLY A 283 104.13 -30.53 52.30
C GLY A 283 105.05 -30.89 53.51
N LEU A 284 105.04 -32.18 53.89
CA LEU A 284 106.05 -32.95 54.67
C LEU A 284 106.07 -32.90 56.22
N GLY A 285 105.70 -34.01 56.87
CA GLY A 285 106.62 -35.13 57.13
C GLY A 285 107.59 -35.13 58.34
N ARG A 286 107.21 -35.89 59.38
CA ARG A 286 107.97 -36.92 60.17
C ARG A 286 108.95 -36.58 61.34
N SER A 287 108.72 -37.36 62.42
CA SER A 287 109.66 -38.12 63.31
C SER A 287 110.24 -37.54 64.63
N LYS A 288 109.78 -38.15 65.74
CA LYS A 288 110.49 -39.03 66.71
C LYS A 288 111.68 -38.52 67.57
N ARG A 289 111.50 -38.72 68.91
CA ARG A 289 112.47 -39.02 70.02
C ARG A 289 113.47 -37.94 70.52
N GLY A 290 113.24 -37.48 71.76
CA GLY A 290 113.98 -37.88 72.98
C GLY A 290 115.44 -37.43 73.24
N SER A 291 115.60 -36.65 74.34
CA SER A 291 116.58 -36.74 75.46
C SER A 291 117.90 -35.91 75.48
N LYS A 292 118.00 -35.03 76.52
CA LYS A 292 119.16 -34.41 77.23
C LYS A 292 119.76 -33.15 76.55
N ASP A 293 119.86 -31.94 77.15
CA ASP A 293 120.24 -31.48 78.51
C ASP A 293 119.49 -30.19 78.98
N PRO A 294 119.18 -30.02 80.28
CA PRO A 294 118.13 -29.09 80.74
C PRO A 294 118.45 -27.58 80.65
N ILE A 295 119.67 -27.15 80.35
CA ILE A 295 120.03 -25.72 80.31
C ILE A 295 120.22 -25.21 78.88
N GLU A 296 120.75 -26.06 78.00
CA GLU A 296 120.88 -25.75 76.57
C GLU A 296 119.52 -25.88 75.86
N ASP A 297 118.67 -26.81 76.30
CA ASP A 297 117.25 -26.88 75.89
C ASP A 297 116.49 -25.62 76.26
N ILE A 298 116.74 -24.99 77.43
CA ILE A 298 116.02 -23.77 77.82
C ILE A 298 116.41 -22.61 76.91
N ALA A 299 117.71 -22.46 76.58
CA ALA A 299 118.16 -21.41 75.66
C ALA A 299 117.68 -21.66 74.22
N ALA A 300 117.77 -22.90 73.72
CA ALA A 300 117.28 -23.27 72.40
C ALA A 300 115.76 -23.12 72.27
N ARG A 301 115.01 -23.48 73.32
CA ARG A 301 113.55 -23.37 73.37
C ARG A 301 113.09 -21.92 73.56
N LEU A 302 113.84 -21.10 74.30
CA LEU A 302 113.62 -19.64 74.34
C LEU A 302 113.87 -19.01 72.97
N GLN A 303 114.89 -19.47 72.25
CA GLN A 303 115.18 -19.01 70.90
C GLN A 303 114.10 -19.47 69.89
N GLU A 304 113.59 -20.68 70.02
CA GLU A 304 112.47 -21.22 69.23
C GLU A 304 111.14 -20.49 69.54
N VAL A 305 110.88 -20.20 70.81
CA VAL A 305 109.70 -19.43 71.21
C VAL A 305 109.81 -17.99 70.69
N ASN A 306 110.99 -17.38 70.78
CA ASN A 306 111.22 -16.04 70.23
C ASN A 306 111.09 -16.00 68.69
N SER A 307 111.55 -17.03 67.98
CA SER A 307 111.38 -17.11 66.52
C SER A 307 109.93 -17.40 66.11
N ARG A 308 109.20 -18.20 66.89
CA ARG A 308 107.77 -18.44 66.69
C ARG A 308 106.91 -17.21 67.02
N LEU A 309 107.30 -16.45 68.04
CA LEU A 309 106.63 -15.19 68.38
C LEU A 309 106.83 -14.17 67.26
N HIS A 310 108.05 -14.06 66.72
CA HIS A 310 108.35 -13.20 65.56
C HIS A 310 107.54 -13.58 64.31
N THR A 311 107.40 -14.88 64.02
CA THR A 311 106.56 -15.32 62.89
C THR A 311 105.08 -15.10 63.13
N MET A 312 104.56 -15.32 64.35
CA MET A 312 103.17 -14.98 64.67
C MET A 312 102.91 -13.48 64.54
N ILE A 313 103.79 -12.61 65.05
CA ILE A 313 103.62 -11.15 64.88
C ILE A 313 103.64 -10.75 63.40
N ASN A 314 104.56 -11.29 62.60
CA ASN A 314 104.61 -10.97 61.18
C ASN A 314 103.46 -11.56 60.36
N GLN A 315 102.84 -12.65 60.82
CA GLN A 315 101.64 -13.22 60.20
C GLN A 315 100.36 -12.50 60.63
N SER A 316 100.31 -12.02 61.88
CA SER A 316 99.15 -11.33 62.46
C SER A 316 99.21 -9.80 62.28
N GLY A 317 100.35 -9.24 61.92
CA GLY A 317 100.56 -7.80 61.75
C GLY A 317 100.79 -7.40 60.29
N ALA A 318 100.01 -6.44 59.80
CA ALA A 318 100.27 -5.75 58.54
C ALA A 318 101.57 -4.92 58.64
N GLN A 319 102.68 -5.45 58.10
CA GLN A 319 103.89 -4.73 57.67
C GLN A 319 104.56 -3.75 58.65
N ALA A 320 104.52 -4.01 59.96
CA ALA A 320 105.45 -3.40 60.90
C ALA A 320 106.64 -4.35 61.08
N HIS A 321 107.81 -4.00 60.51
CA HIS A 321 109.04 -4.77 60.71
C HIS A 321 109.37 -4.87 62.21
N PHE A 322 109.11 -6.03 62.81
CA PHE A 322 109.58 -6.34 64.16
C PHE A 322 111.01 -6.90 64.05
N ASP A 323 111.93 -6.42 64.89
CA ASP A 323 113.35 -6.73 64.80
C ASP A 323 113.61 -8.24 64.98
N PRO A 324 114.60 -8.83 64.27
CA PRO A 324 114.90 -10.25 64.38
C PRO A 324 115.43 -10.61 65.78
N PRO A 325 115.13 -11.82 66.30
CA PRO A 325 115.56 -12.22 67.63
C PRO A 325 117.10 -12.26 67.73
N PRO A 326 117.68 -11.85 68.88
CA PRO A 326 119.14 -11.82 69.07
C PRO A 326 119.75 -13.22 68.92
N ARG A 327 120.83 -13.35 68.15
CA ARG A 327 121.51 -14.64 67.90
C ARG A 327 122.72 -14.82 68.81
N PRO A 328 123.08 -16.05 69.21
CA PRO A 328 124.25 -16.34 70.06
C PRO A 328 125.61 -15.94 69.48
N THR A 329 125.66 -15.47 68.23
CA THR A 329 126.90 -15.17 67.49
C THR A 329 127.21 -13.66 67.39
N ASP A 330 126.38 -12.79 67.96
CA ASP A 330 126.69 -11.35 68.00
C ASP A 330 127.82 -11.06 69.00
N GLY A 331 128.83 -10.33 68.52
CA GLY A 331 130.20 -10.27 69.05
C GLY A 331 130.38 -9.77 70.49
N ASP A 332 129.32 -9.32 71.17
CA ASP A 332 129.39 -8.79 72.54
C ASP A 332 128.79 -9.74 73.61
N LEU A 333 128.30 -10.93 73.24
CA LEU A 333 127.58 -11.83 74.16
C LEU A 333 128.09 -13.29 74.18
N ALA A 334 129.20 -13.58 73.52
CA ALA A 334 129.77 -14.92 73.48
C ALA A 334 130.29 -15.37 74.86
N GLY A 335 129.54 -16.24 75.55
CA GLY A 335 130.04 -17.02 76.69
C GLY A 335 129.34 -16.84 78.05
N ARG A 336 128.35 -15.94 78.19
CA ARG A 336 127.52 -15.85 79.41
C ARG A 336 126.07 -16.23 79.12
N VAL A 337 125.74 -17.50 79.39
CA VAL A 337 124.39 -18.07 79.27
C VAL A 337 123.32 -17.21 80.00
N GLY A 338 123.65 -16.59 81.12
CA GLY A 338 122.73 -15.72 81.86
C GLY A 338 122.34 -14.42 81.14
N ALA A 339 123.26 -13.78 80.41
CA ALA A 339 122.96 -12.56 79.65
C ALA A 339 122.12 -12.86 78.41
N GLN A 340 122.36 -14.01 77.78
CA GLN A 340 121.60 -14.48 76.63
C GLN A 340 120.14 -14.80 77.00
N ILE A 341 119.90 -15.47 78.13
CA ILE A 341 118.54 -15.74 78.62
C ILE A 341 117.81 -14.43 78.93
N GLN A 342 118.49 -13.44 79.51
CA GLN A 342 117.86 -12.16 79.86
C GLN A 342 117.51 -11.32 78.63
N ALA A 343 118.35 -11.31 77.59
CA ALA A 343 118.02 -10.70 76.31
C ALA A 343 116.84 -11.40 75.61
N HIS A 344 116.80 -12.74 75.66
CA HIS A 344 115.68 -13.51 75.13
C HIS A 344 114.36 -13.28 75.87
N LEU A 345 114.40 -13.10 77.19
CA LEU A 345 113.21 -12.78 77.99
C LEU A 345 112.72 -11.35 77.73
N GLY A 346 113.64 -10.38 77.59
CA GLY A 346 113.28 -8.99 77.26
C GLY A 346 112.61 -8.87 75.88
N TYR A 347 113.11 -9.62 74.91
CA TYR A 347 112.50 -9.72 73.57
C TYR A 347 111.10 -10.37 73.62
N LEU A 348 110.92 -11.40 74.45
CA LEU A 348 109.62 -12.04 74.68
C LEU A 348 108.61 -11.07 75.28
N SER A 349 108.99 -10.27 76.29
CA SER A 349 108.10 -9.26 76.86
C SER A 349 107.69 -8.20 75.84
N GLN A 350 108.65 -7.65 75.08
CA GLN A 350 108.36 -6.64 74.06
C GLN A 350 107.48 -7.20 72.93
N GLY A 351 107.67 -8.48 72.59
CA GLY A 351 106.86 -9.18 71.63
C GLY A 351 105.43 -9.47 72.12
N LEU A 352 105.25 -9.79 73.40
CA LEU A 352 103.93 -9.98 74.00
C LEU A 352 103.14 -8.66 74.03
N ASP A 353 103.78 -7.56 74.42
CA ASP A 353 103.16 -6.23 74.41
C ASP A 353 102.74 -5.82 72.98
N ALA A 354 103.55 -6.15 71.98
CA ALA A 354 103.21 -5.91 70.58
C ALA A 354 102.01 -6.75 70.09
N MET A 355 101.92 -8.03 70.49
CA MET A 355 100.75 -8.86 70.17
C MET A 355 99.48 -8.40 70.89
N GLU A 356 99.58 -7.97 72.14
CA GLU A 356 98.45 -7.43 72.89
C GLU A 356 97.90 -6.17 72.20
N ALA A 357 98.78 -5.28 71.71
CA ALA A 357 98.38 -4.12 70.92
C ALA A 357 97.70 -4.47 69.59
N VAL A 358 98.17 -5.53 68.90
CA VAL A 358 97.54 -6.01 67.66
C VAL A 358 96.18 -6.65 67.94
N GLN A 359 96.06 -7.44 69.01
CA GLN A 359 94.81 -8.10 69.37
C GLN A 359 93.76 -7.11 69.89
N ALA A 360 94.18 -6.05 70.59
CA ALA A 360 93.30 -4.95 70.97
C ALA A 360 92.75 -4.23 69.72
N ARG A 361 93.60 -3.93 68.73
CA ARG A 361 93.17 -3.33 67.46
C ARG A 361 92.25 -4.24 66.64
N SER A 362 92.52 -5.54 66.61
CA SER A 362 91.65 -6.51 65.92
C SER A 362 90.27 -6.59 66.56
N LYS A 363 90.17 -6.53 67.89
CA LYS A 363 88.89 -6.52 68.59
C LYS A 363 88.10 -5.24 68.32
N ASP A 364 88.77 -4.08 68.25
CA ASP A 364 88.13 -2.83 67.87
C ASP A 364 87.62 -2.88 66.43
N THR A 365 88.39 -3.42 65.47
CA THR A 365 87.93 -3.54 64.07
C THR A 365 86.80 -4.55 63.90
N ASP A 366 86.79 -5.64 64.66
CA ASP A 366 85.71 -6.64 64.64
C ASP A 366 84.43 -6.11 65.29
N GLN A 367 84.56 -5.34 66.38
CA GLN A 367 83.43 -4.65 67.00
C GLN A 367 82.87 -3.56 66.09
N ASP A 368 83.73 -2.73 65.47
CA ASP A 368 83.30 -1.71 64.50
C ASP A 368 82.61 -2.36 63.29
N SER A 369 83.11 -3.50 62.81
CA SER A 369 82.46 -4.24 61.71
C SER A 369 81.11 -4.80 62.12
N ALA A 370 80.98 -5.37 63.33
CA ALA A 370 79.72 -5.86 63.85
C ALA A 370 78.68 -4.74 64.07
N LEU A 371 79.11 -3.58 64.56
CA LEU A 371 78.28 -2.39 64.71
C LEU A 371 77.83 -1.85 63.35
N ASN A 372 78.73 -1.82 62.36
CA ASN A 372 78.40 -1.42 60.99
C ASN A 372 77.38 -2.37 60.35
N HIS A 373 77.50 -3.69 60.54
CA HIS A 373 76.52 -4.66 60.05
C HIS A 373 75.15 -4.52 60.73
N GLN A 374 75.15 -4.17 62.02
CA GLN A 374 73.93 -3.94 62.78
C GLN A 374 73.21 -2.65 62.33
N GLU A 375 73.95 -1.59 62.05
CA GLU A 375 73.39 -0.34 61.50
C GLU A 375 72.82 -0.55 60.09
N GLN A 376 73.52 -1.32 59.24
CA GLN A 376 73.04 -1.67 57.91
C GLN A 376 71.73 -2.49 57.97
N LEU A 377 71.64 -3.45 58.88
CA LEU A 377 70.41 -4.25 59.06
C LEU A 377 69.27 -3.43 59.66
N GLU A 378 69.58 -2.45 60.52
CA GLU A 378 68.58 -1.50 61.01
C GLU A 378 68.03 -0.62 59.87
N ASP A 379 68.88 -0.14 58.95
CA ASP A 379 68.41 0.60 57.76
C ASP A 379 67.55 -0.29 56.85
N VAL A 380 67.96 -1.54 56.62
CA VAL A 380 67.16 -2.52 55.85
C VAL A 380 65.81 -2.77 56.52
N ASN A 381 65.78 -2.96 57.84
CA ASN A 381 64.56 -3.16 58.60
C ASN A 381 63.65 -1.93 58.56
N MET A 382 64.21 -0.72 58.62
CA MET A 382 63.45 0.52 58.44
C MET A 382 62.85 0.61 57.03
N ARG A 383 63.61 0.29 55.98
CA ARG A 383 63.13 0.29 54.59
C ARG A 383 62.05 -0.76 54.36
N LEU A 384 62.20 -1.96 54.91
CA LEU A 384 61.20 -3.02 54.85
C LEU A 384 59.92 -2.60 55.58
N HIS A 385 60.06 -1.93 56.72
CA HIS A 385 58.92 -1.40 57.45
C HIS A 385 58.21 -0.26 56.70
N ASP A 386 58.95 0.66 56.08
CA ASP A 386 58.39 1.70 55.21
C ASP A 386 57.68 1.09 53.99
N MET A 387 58.24 0.04 53.39
CA MET A 387 57.60 -0.70 52.29
C MET A 387 56.29 -1.37 52.75
N LEU A 388 56.26 -1.95 53.94
CA LEU A 388 55.05 -2.50 54.54
C LEU A 388 54.01 -1.40 54.82
N GLN A 389 54.42 -0.25 55.32
CA GLN A 389 53.51 0.88 55.57
C GLN A 389 52.93 1.46 54.28
N ARG A 390 53.73 1.61 53.22
CA ARG A 390 53.28 2.05 51.89
C ARG A 390 52.33 1.07 51.22
N THR A 391 52.41 -0.21 51.56
CA THR A 391 51.52 -1.25 51.02
C THR A 391 50.25 -1.45 51.86
N ASN A 392 50.22 -0.97 53.10
CA ASN A 392 49.04 -0.98 53.98
C ASN A 392 47.95 0.03 53.53
N SER A 393 48.25 0.99 52.66
CA SER A 393 47.27 1.98 52.17
C SER A 393 46.31 1.45 51.10
N VAL A 394 46.48 0.21 50.64
CA VAL A 394 45.52 -0.45 49.74
C VAL A 394 44.47 -1.16 50.61
N SER A 395 43.42 -0.41 50.94
CA SER A 395 42.18 -0.80 51.60
C SER A 395 41.83 -2.30 51.45
N GLN A 396 41.61 -2.99 52.57
CA GLN A 396 41.21 -4.42 52.73
C GLN A 396 42.34 -5.42 53.01
N SER A 397 43.04 -5.27 54.15
CA SER A 397 43.68 -6.42 54.80
C SER A 397 43.67 -6.27 56.34
N PRO A 398 43.52 -7.34 57.14
CA PRO A 398 43.37 -7.24 58.59
C PRO A 398 44.64 -6.71 59.26
N ILE A 399 44.46 -5.78 60.20
CA ILE A 399 45.54 -5.25 61.02
C ILE A 399 45.96 -6.35 62.01
N ILE A 400 47.09 -7.01 61.74
CA ILE A 400 47.70 -7.98 62.66
C ILE A 400 48.37 -7.20 63.81
N PRO A 401 48.14 -7.57 65.10
CA PRO A 401 48.63 -6.86 66.27
C PRO A 401 50.15 -6.69 66.30
N GLN A 402 50.60 -5.55 66.81
CA GLN A 402 52.00 -5.22 67.02
C GLN A 402 52.48 -5.76 68.36
N ASP A 403 53.06 -6.95 68.36
CA ASP A 403 53.88 -7.43 69.46
C ASP A 403 55.13 -8.07 68.86
N GLU A 404 56.21 -7.31 68.65
CA GLU A 404 57.50 -7.93 68.32
C GLU A 404 58.71 -7.16 68.87
N PRO A 405 59.75 -7.89 69.30
CA PRO A 405 60.75 -7.44 70.25
C PRO A 405 61.74 -6.49 69.58
N ARG A 406 61.72 -5.24 70.02
CA ARG A 406 62.65 -4.20 69.59
C ARG A 406 64.00 -4.38 70.29
N GLY A 407 64.67 -5.49 70.02
CA GLY A 407 66.04 -5.74 70.42
C GLY A 407 67.00 -5.07 69.44
N LYS A 408 68.09 -4.48 69.94
CA LYS A 408 69.20 -4.04 69.09
C LYS A 408 70.08 -5.22 68.67
N ASP A 409 69.87 -6.40 69.21
CA ASP A 409 70.73 -7.56 68.97
C ASP A 409 70.50 -8.11 67.56
N LEU A 410 71.59 -8.41 66.85
CA LEU A 410 71.60 -9.00 65.50
C LEU A 410 70.57 -10.13 65.26
N PRO A 411 70.39 -11.13 66.15
CA PRO A 411 69.39 -12.18 65.93
C PRO A 411 67.94 -11.67 65.98
N SER A 412 67.66 -10.64 66.79
CA SER A 412 66.32 -10.05 66.88
C SER A 412 66.01 -9.18 65.66
N GLN A 413 67.01 -8.48 65.11
CA GLN A 413 66.87 -7.73 63.88
C GLN A 413 66.62 -8.64 62.66
N LEU A 414 67.25 -9.80 62.60
CA LEU A 414 67.00 -10.78 61.54
C LEU A 414 65.61 -11.42 61.66
N ALA A 415 65.19 -11.82 62.86
CA ALA A 415 63.85 -12.38 63.07
C ALA A 415 62.74 -11.39 62.65
N PHE A 416 62.91 -10.10 62.96
CA PHE A 416 62.02 -9.04 62.52
C PHE A 416 62.00 -8.86 61.00
N SER A 417 63.16 -8.96 60.33
CA SER A 417 63.21 -8.89 58.86
C SER A 417 62.43 -10.04 58.22
N PHE A 418 62.53 -11.26 58.76
CA PHE A 418 61.79 -12.42 58.27
C PHE A 418 60.29 -12.28 58.47
N SER A 419 59.84 -11.79 59.64
CA SER A 419 58.41 -11.60 59.91
C SER A 419 57.79 -10.55 58.97
N ILE A 420 58.53 -9.47 58.66
CA ILE A 420 58.08 -8.47 57.67
C ILE A 420 58.02 -9.07 56.26
N ILE A 421 59.04 -9.83 55.85
CA ILE A 421 59.10 -10.44 54.52
C ILE A 421 57.96 -11.44 54.33
N ASP A 422 57.69 -12.30 55.31
CA ASP A 422 56.57 -13.26 55.26
C ASP A 422 55.22 -12.54 55.17
N ARG A 423 55.06 -11.44 55.91
CA ARG A 423 53.86 -10.61 55.83
C ARG A 423 53.71 -9.93 54.47
N LEU A 424 54.80 -9.44 53.90
CA LEU A 424 54.80 -8.83 52.57
C LEU A 424 54.48 -9.88 51.49
N ASN A 425 55.03 -11.09 51.59
CA ASN A 425 54.75 -12.19 50.67
C ASN A 425 53.29 -12.62 50.72
N SER A 426 52.74 -12.84 51.92
CA SER A 426 51.31 -13.14 52.07
C SER A 426 50.43 -12.02 51.48
N ARG A 427 50.83 -10.75 51.64
CA ARG A 427 50.12 -9.63 51.02
C ARG A 427 50.19 -9.68 49.49
N VAL A 428 51.37 -9.96 48.91
CA VAL A 428 51.54 -10.12 47.47
C VAL A 428 50.64 -11.25 46.94
N GLU A 429 50.55 -12.39 47.63
CA GLU A 429 49.65 -13.47 47.26
C GLU A 429 48.17 -13.02 47.26
N THR A 430 47.72 -12.31 48.29
CA THR A 430 46.34 -11.79 48.31
C THR A 430 46.07 -10.79 47.18
N LEU A 431 47.05 -9.96 46.81
CA LEU A 431 46.92 -9.01 45.70
C LEU A 431 46.89 -9.72 44.34
N LEU A 432 47.65 -10.80 44.17
CA LEU A 432 47.60 -11.63 42.97
C LEU A 432 46.24 -12.33 42.85
N GLU A 433 45.70 -12.84 43.95
CA GLU A 433 44.36 -13.43 43.98
C GLU A 433 43.29 -12.38 43.65
N GLN A 434 43.35 -11.19 44.26
CA GLN A 434 42.45 -10.08 43.93
C GLN A 434 42.55 -9.66 42.46
N LYS A 435 43.77 -9.57 41.90
CA LYS A 435 43.98 -9.33 40.46
C LYS A 435 43.33 -10.41 39.61
N ALA A 436 43.49 -11.68 39.97
CA ALA A 436 42.89 -12.80 39.23
C ALA A 436 41.36 -12.74 39.26
N ILE A 437 40.76 -12.48 40.43
CA ILE A 437 39.31 -12.30 40.59
C ILE A 437 38.82 -11.11 39.76
N LEU A 438 39.47 -9.95 39.85
CA LEU A 438 39.11 -8.77 39.07
C LEU A 438 39.23 -9.01 37.56
N THR A 439 40.29 -9.71 37.13
CA THR A 439 40.47 -10.07 35.71
C THR A 439 39.33 -10.96 35.22
N ARG A 440 38.95 -11.97 36.03
CA ARG A 440 37.80 -12.83 35.74
C ARG A 440 36.50 -12.03 35.71
N GLN A 441 36.30 -11.09 36.63
CA GLN A 441 35.11 -10.25 36.68
C GLN A 441 35.03 -9.32 35.46
N ILE A 442 36.14 -8.71 35.05
CA ILE A 442 36.21 -7.88 33.83
C ILE A 442 35.91 -8.75 32.60
N GLN A 443 36.47 -9.95 32.52
CA GLN A 443 36.21 -10.87 31.42
C GLN A 443 34.74 -11.29 31.36
N GLN A 444 34.15 -11.66 32.51
CA GLN A 444 32.72 -11.97 32.61
C GLN A 444 31.84 -10.77 32.23
N GLN A 445 32.19 -9.56 32.65
CA GLN A 445 31.46 -8.36 32.27
C GLN A 445 31.55 -8.08 30.77
N ARG A 446 32.72 -8.31 30.15
CA ARG A 446 32.91 -8.20 28.69
C ARG A 446 32.11 -9.26 27.94
N GLU A 447 32.09 -10.50 28.42
CA GLU A 447 31.29 -11.58 27.83
C GLU A 447 29.78 -11.34 27.96
N LEU A 448 29.32 -10.84 29.11
CA LEU A 448 27.93 -10.45 29.33
C LEU A 448 27.53 -9.28 28.43
N ASN A 449 28.40 -8.27 28.30
CA ASN A 449 28.16 -7.14 27.40
C ASN A 449 28.16 -7.60 25.93
N ASN A 450 29.12 -8.42 25.49
CA ASN A 450 29.14 -8.99 24.14
C ASN A 450 27.88 -9.82 23.85
N LYS A 451 27.39 -10.59 24.83
CA LYS A 451 26.14 -11.34 24.69
C LYS A 451 24.94 -10.41 24.59
N SER A 452 24.86 -9.38 25.44
CA SER A 452 23.80 -8.36 25.38
C SER A 452 23.84 -7.60 24.05
N ASP A 453 25.02 -7.27 23.54
CA ASP A 453 25.17 -6.55 22.28
C ASP A 453 24.84 -7.44 21.09
N SER A 454 25.24 -8.72 21.09
CA SER A 454 24.82 -9.67 20.05
C SER A 454 23.30 -9.87 20.01
N GLN A 455 22.63 -9.83 21.17
CA GLN A 455 21.17 -9.89 21.24
C GLN A 455 20.54 -8.61 20.70
N ARG A 456 21.09 -7.44 21.04
CA ARG A 456 20.63 -6.16 20.47
C ARG A 456 20.81 -6.13 18.96
N ASP A 457 21.97 -6.55 18.45
CA ASP A 457 22.25 -6.62 17.02
C ASP A 457 21.30 -7.57 16.28
N ALA A 458 20.96 -8.72 16.88
CA ALA A 458 19.95 -9.62 16.36
C ALA A 458 18.55 -8.97 16.32
N THR A 459 18.16 -8.25 17.37
CA THR A 459 16.88 -7.51 17.37
C THR A 459 16.86 -6.38 16.35
N ILE A 460 17.99 -5.69 16.16
CA ILE A 460 18.13 -4.65 15.14
C ILE A 460 17.99 -5.26 13.74
N HIS A 461 18.61 -6.40 13.46
CA HIS A 461 18.44 -7.11 12.19
C HIS A 461 16.98 -7.52 11.95
N ASN A 462 16.31 -8.12 12.95
CA ASN A 462 14.90 -8.49 12.81
C ASN A 462 14.03 -7.27 12.53
N LEU A 463 14.25 -6.14 13.21
CA LEU A 463 13.53 -4.89 12.96
C LEU A 463 13.86 -4.31 11.58
N MET A 464 15.09 -4.44 11.09
CA MET A 464 15.48 -4.03 9.74
C MET A 464 14.77 -4.88 8.69
N ASP A 465 14.69 -6.19 8.89
CA ASP A 465 13.97 -7.12 8.01
C ASP A 465 12.47 -6.83 8.00
N GLU A 466 11.86 -6.57 9.17
CA GLU A 466 10.47 -6.12 9.27
C GLU A 466 10.23 -4.79 8.53
N ILE A 467 11.14 -3.82 8.66
CA ILE A 467 11.08 -2.55 7.93
C ILE A 467 11.16 -2.79 6.42
N GLU A 468 12.04 -3.68 5.97
CA GLU A 468 12.19 -3.99 4.54
C GLU A 468 10.94 -4.70 3.99
N GLN A 469 10.37 -5.65 4.74
CA GLN A 469 9.09 -6.27 4.39
C GLN A 469 7.95 -5.24 4.33
N HIS A 470 7.90 -4.31 5.29
CA HIS A 470 6.93 -3.21 5.28
C HIS A 470 7.13 -2.25 4.10
N LYS A 471 8.37 -1.98 3.70
CA LYS A 471 8.65 -1.18 2.49
C LYS A 471 8.20 -1.89 1.22
N GLN A 472 8.47 -3.18 1.08
CA GLN A 472 8.05 -3.97 -0.07
C GLN A 472 6.53 -4.07 -0.19
N THR A 473 5.83 -4.29 0.93
CA THR A 473 4.36 -4.30 0.95
C THR A 473 3.78 -2.92 0.65
N HIS A 474 4.40 -1.84 1.13
CA HIS A 474 4.01 -0.48 0.78
C HIS A 474 4.21 -0.18 -0.70
N ALA A 475 5.33 -0.60 -1.29
CA ALA A 475 5.59 -0.42 -2.72
C ALA A 475 4.54 -1.14 -3.58
N LYS A 476 4.20 -2.40 -3.24
CA LYS A 476 3.11 -3.13 -3.91
C LYS A 476 1.76 -2.43 -3.78
N ASN A 477 1.42 -1.96 -2.58
CA ASN A 477 0.18 -1.21 -2.35
C ASN A 477 0.15 0.12 -3.13
N GLU A 478 1.28 0.80 -3.30
CA GLU A 478 1.38 2.00 -4.14
C GLU A 478 1.20 1.67 -5.62
N GLU A 479 1.78 0.57 -6.11
CA GLU A 479 1.57 0.09 -7.47
C GLU A 479 0.10 -0.26 -7.73
N ASP A 480 -0.55 -0.98 -6.82
CA ASP A 480 -1.98 -1.30 -6.91
C ASP A 480 -2.85 -0.04 -6.85
N SER A 481 -2.49 0.93 -6.00
CA SER A 481 -3.19 2.22 -5.94
C SER A 481 -3.08 2.99 -7.25
N ARG A 482 -1.91 2.95 -7.91
CA ARG A 482 -1.72 3.55 -9.25
C ARG A 482 -2.56 2.84 -10.30
N ARG A 483 -2.60 1.50 -10.29
CA ARG A 483 -3.45 0.71 -11.19
C ARG A 483 -4.93 1.05 -11.01
N PHE A 484 -5.41 1.19 -9.77
CA PHE A 484 -6.79 1.60 -9.52
C PHE A 484 -7.06 3.04 -9.97
N GLN A 485 -6.10 3.97 -9.79
CA GLN A 485 -6.23 5.33 -10.31
C GLN A 485 -6.30 5.37 -11.84
N GLU A 486 -5.47 4.58 -12.52
CA GLU A 486 -5.50 4.43 -13.98
C GLU A 486 -6.84 3.84 -14.45
N GLN A 487 -7.35 2.82 -13.77
CA GLN A 487 -8.66 2.23 -14.07
C GLN A 487 -9.80 3.23 -13.85
N ILE A 488 -9.76 4.02 -12.77
CA ILE A 488 -10.76 5.07 -12.52
C ILE A 488 -10.72 6.13 -13.61
N ASN A 489 -9.53 6.56 -14.05
CA ASN A 489 -9.40 7.54 -15.13
C ASN A 489 -9.98 6.99 -16.44
N LEU A 490 -9.74 5.71 -16.75
CA LEU A 490 -10.28 5.05 -17.93
C LEU A 490 -11.81 4.94 -17.88
N LEU A 491 -12.39 4.61 -16.72
CA LEU A 491 -13.85 4.60 -16.53
C LEU A 491 -14.45 6.02 -16.60
N LEU A 492 -13.73 7.04 -16.11
CA LEU A 492 -14.15 8.43 -16.22
C LEU A 492 -14.19 8.88 -17.70
N GLU A 493 -13.17 8.51 -18.47
CA GLU A 493 -13.10 8.79 -19.91
C GLU A 493 -14.22 8.07 -20.67
N GLN A 494 -14.48 6.79 -20.36
CA GLN A 494 -15.63 6.06 -20.93
C GLN A 494 -16.97 6.71 -20.59
N LEU A 495 -17.14 7.19 -19.35
CA LEU A 495 -18.36 7.89 -18.94
C LEU A 495 -18.52 9.22 -19.68
N ASP A 496 -17.45 9.97 -19.89
CA ASP A 496 -17.49 11.23 -20.63
C ASP A 496 -17.77 10.98 -22.12
N MET A 497 -17.21 9.93 -22.71
CA MET A 497 -17.54 9.49 -24.08
C MET A 497 -19.01 9.09 -24.21
N ALA A 498 -19.53 8.28 -23.27
CA ALA A 498 -20.95 7.89 -23.27
C ALA A 498 -21.90 9.09 -23.07
N LYS A 499 -21.51 10.06 -22.25
CA LYS A 499 -22.27 11.32 -22.09
C LYS A 499 -22.27 12.13 -23.39
N GLN A 500 -21.13 12.24 -24.07
CA GLN A 500 -21.05 12.93 -25.36
C GLN A 500 -21.90 12.23 -26.42
N GLU A 501 -21.88 10.90 -26.46
CA GLU A 501 -22.74 10.10 -27.35
C GLU A 501 -24.23 10.30 -27.04
N SER A 502 -24.63 10.25 -25.76
CA SER A 502 -26.01 10.53 -25.34
C SER A 502 -26.43 11.95 -25.71
N MET A 503 -25.55 12.94 -25.60
CA MET A 503 -25.83 14.32 -25.98
C MET A 503 -26.04 14.45 -27.50
N LEU A 504 -25.24 13.75 -28.30
CA LEU A 504 -25.40 13.69 -29.76
C LEU A 504 -26.70 13.00 -30.16
N LEU A 505 -27.04 11.87 -29.52
CA LEU A 505 -28.29 11.15 -29.76
C LEU A 505 -29.50 11.99 -29.37
N GLU A 506 -29.46 12.71 -28.25
CA GLU A 506 -30.54 13.61 -27.83
C GLU A 506 -30.68 14.81 -28.79
N GLN A 507 -29.57 15.35 -29.29
CA GLN A 507 -29.60 16.40 -30.32
C GLN A 507 -30.19 15.89 -31.64
N GLN A 508 -29.83 14.67 -32.07
CA GLN A 508 -30.41 14.04 -33.25
C GLN A 508 -31.90 13.73 -33.07
N ARG A 509 -32.30 13.23 -31.89
CA ARG A 509 -33.72 12.98 -31.56
C ARG A 509 -34.50 14.29 -31.55
N GLY A 510 -33.98 15.34 -30.91
CA GLY A 510 -34.61 16.67 -30.93
C GLY A 510 -34.71 17.27 -32.33
N ALA A 511 -33.74 17.02 -33.22
CA ALA A 511 -33.82 17.44 -34.62
C ALA A 511 -34.88 16.62 -35.40
N SER A 512 -34.96 15.31 -35.18
CA SER A 512 -35.96 14.44 -35.79
C SER A 512 -37.37 14.76 -35.28
N ASP A 513 -37.53 15.06 -33.99
CA ASP A 513 -38.80 15.45 -33.38
C ASP A 513 -39.28 16.78 -33.95
N ARG A 514 -38.39 17.77 -34.10
CA ARG A 514 -38.72 19.04 -34.79
C ARG A 514 -39.13 18.82 -36.24
N GLN A 515 -38.44 17.96 -36.98
CA GLN A 515 -38.83 17.61 -38.36
C GLN A 515 -40.20 16.92 -38.41
N ALA A 516 -40.51 16.06 -37.43
CA ALA A 516 -41.80 15.40 -37.33
C ALA A 516 -42.92 16.38 -36.96
N GLU A 517 -42.66 17.33 -36.04
CA GLU A 517 -43.59 18.41 -35.69
C GLU A 517 -43.86 19.34 -36.87
N ASP A 518 -42.82 19.75 -37.61
CA ASP A 518 -42.95 20.58 -38.82
C ASP A 518 -43.73 19.85 -39.92
N ALA A 519 -43.58 18.53 -40.06
CA ALA A 519 -44.35 17.72 -41.00
C ALA A 519 -45.81 17.48 -40.55
N ALA A 520 -46.06 17.42 -39.24
CA ALA A 520 -47.39 17.22 -38.67
C ALA A 520 -48.26 18.49 -38.72
N ALA A 521 -47.66 19.68 -38.58
CA ALA A 521 -48.38 20.96 -38.60
C ALA A 521 -49.30 21.17 -39.84
N PRO A 522 -48.85 20.97 -41.10
CA PRO A 522 -49.73 21.13 -42.26
C PRO A 522 -50.80 20.04 -42.35
N LEU A 523 -50.51 18.83 -41.83
CA LEU A 523 -51.50 17.74 -41.78
C LEU A 523 -52.62 18.06 -40.78
N LEU A 524 -52.28 18.57 -39.60
CA LEU A 524 -53.26 19.04 -38.60
C LEU A 524 -54.11 20.20 -39.15
N GLN A 525 -53.49 21.16 -39.85
CA GLN A 525 -54.24 22.23 -40.50
C GLN A 525 -55.20 21.65 -41.55
N LYS A 526 -54.77 20.68 -42.35
CA LYS A 526 -55.64 20.03 -43.34
C LYS A 526 -56.77 19.22 -42.70
N ILE A 527 -56.51 18.54 -41.59
CA ILE A 527 -57.54 17.84 -40.81
C ILE A 527 -58.59 18.84 -40.31
N SER A 528 -58.18 19.97 -39.74
CA SER A 528 -59.12 21.00 -39.27
C SER A 528 -60.00 21.57 -40.40
N LEU A 529 -59.42 21.80 -41.59
CA LEU A 529 -60.16 22.25 -42.76
C LEU A 529 -61.15 21.18 -43.24
N LEU A 530 -60.74 19.91 -43.25
CA LEU A 530 -61.63 18.80 -43.60
C LEU A 530 -62.76 18.61 -42.59
N GLU A 531 -62.50 18.79 -41.29
CA GLU A 531 -63.53 18.74 -40.24
C GLU A 531 -64.57 19.86 -40.41
N THR A 532 -64.13 21.09 -40.67
CA THR A 532 -65.05 22.21 -40.92
C THR A 532 -65.87 22.00 -42.20
N ALA A 533 -65.26 21.49 -43.27
CA ALA A 533 -65.96 21.15 -44.51
C ALA A 533 -66.96 20.00 -44.32
N LYS A 534 -66.60 18.98 -43.55
CA LYS A 534 -67.49 17.87 -43.20
C LYS A 534 -68.69 18.36 -42.39
N ALA A 535 -68.46 19.21 -41.39
CA ALA A 535 -69.54 19.79 -40.59
C ALA A 535 -70.50 20.63 -41.46
N ALA A 536 -69.97 21.45 -42.38
CA ALA A 536 -70.79 22.20 -43.33
C ALA A 536 -71.64 21.25 -44.22
N ALA A 537 -71.02 20.21 -44.79
CA ALA A 537 -71.72 19.23 -45.60
C ALA A 537 -72.82 18.48 -44.82
N GLU A 538 -72.57 18.12 -43.56
CA GLU A 538 -73.58 17.51 -42.69
C GLU A 538 -74.79 18.44 -42.44
N THR A 539 -74.55 19.75 -42.27
CA THR A 539 -75.64 20.72 -42.11
C THR A 539 -76.48 20.88 -43.38
N ASP A 540 -75.86 20.85 -44.56
CA ASP A 540 -76.58 20.95 -45.83
C ASP A 540 -77.37 19.66 -46.13
N LEU A 541 -76.81 18.50 -45.77
CA LEU A 541 -77.50 17.22 -45.85
C LEU A 541 -78.72 17.20 -44.90
N ALA A 542 -78.61 17.78 -43.70
CA ALA A 542 -79.74 17.93 -42.78
C ALA A 542 -80.86 18.81 -43.38
N LYS A 543 -80.52 19.97 -43.96
CA LYS A 543 -81.50 20.85 -44.63
C LYS A 543 -82.22 20.13 -45.77
N SER A 544 -81.47 19.48 -46.66
CA SER A 544 -82.06 18.73 -47.79
C SER A 544 -82.96 17.58 -47.32
N ARG A 545 -82.65 16.92 -46.20
CA ARG A 545 -83.52 15.91 -45.60
C ARG A 545 -84.82 16.50 -45.06
N ASP A 546 -84.78 17.69 -44.49
CA ASP A 546 -85.98 18.35 -43.99
C ASP A 546 -86.85 18.87 -45.14
N GLU A 547 -86.24 19.40 -46.21
CA GLU A 547 -86.94 19.73 -47.47
C GLU A 547 -87.61 18.48 -48.08
N ILE A 548 -86.92 17.32 -48.10
CA ILE A 548 -87.51 16.06 -48.57
C ILE A 548 -88.72 15.67 -47.72
N LYS A 549 -88.64 15.75 -46.38
CA LYS A 549 -89.79 15.45 -45.50
C LYS A 549 -90.97 16.40 -45.75
N GLU A 550 -90.69 17.68 -45.98
CA GLU A 550 -91.72 18.67 -46.29
C GLU A 550 -92.40 18.32 -47.61
N LEU A 551 -91.62 18.05 -48.67
CA LEU A 551 -92.14 17.58 -49.96
C LEU A 551 -92.90 16.26 -49.84
N GLU A 552 -92.44 15.30 -49.03
CA GLU A 552 -93.15 14.07 -48.74
C GLU A 552 -94.51 14.36 -48.08
N SER A 553 -94.57 15.31 -47.13
CA SER A 553 -95.82 15.72 -46.49
C SER A 553 -96.77 16.41 -47.46
N GLU A 554 -96.25 17.21 -48.40
CA GLU A 554 -97.02 17.84 -49.47
C GLU A 554 -97.53 16.80 -50.47
N VAL A 555 -96.72 15.81 -50.83
CA VAL A 555 -97.15 14.68 -51.69
C VAL A 555 -98.25 13.89 -51.00
N VAL A 556 -98.13 13.61 -49.70
CA VAL A 556 -99.22 12.97 -48.94
C VAL A 556 -100.48 13.84 -48.97
N ARG A 557 -100.36 15.16 -48.74
CA ARG A 557 -101.51 16.08 -48.81
C ARG A 557 -102.15 16.08 -50.20
N ALA A 558 -101.36 16.28 -51.25
CA ALA A 558 -101.81 16.25 -52.64
C ALA A 558 -102.42 14.88 -53.01
N GLN A 559 -101.88 13.78 -52.48
CA GLN A 559 -102.43 12.45 -52.67
C GLN A 559 -103.76 12.28 -51.94
N THR A 560 -103.92 12.83 -50.72
CA THR A 560 -105.21 12.85 -50.02
C THR A 560 -106.25 13.70 -50.75
N GLU A 561 -105.86 14.89 -51.23
CA GLU A 561 -106.70 15.77 -52.07
C GLU A 561 -107.10 15.03 -53.36
N LEU A 562 -106.16 14.39 -54.05
CA LEU A 562 -106.41 13.56 -55.23
C LEU A 562 -107.38 12.41 -54.91
N THR A 563 -107.22 11.72 -53.77
CA THR A 563 -108.15 10.63 -53.39
C THR A 563 -109.55 11.15 -53.08
N MET A 564 -109.66 12.32 -52.44
CA MET A 564 -110.95 12.96 -52.17
C MET A 564 -111.63 13.38 -53.47
N VAL A 565 -110.90 14.07 -54.36
CA VAL A 565 -111.40 14.44 -55.70
C VAL A 565 -111.72 13.20 -56.53
N LYS A 566 -110.93 12.11 -56.44
CA LYS A 566 -111.25 10.83 -57.09
C LYS A 566 -112.50 10.19 -56.51
N ALA A 567 -112.74 10.26 -55.19
CA ALA A 567 -113.96 9.74 -54.57
C ALA A 567 -115.18 10.61 -54.94
N GLU A 568 -115.03 11.92 -55.02
CA GLU A 568 -116.03 12.85 -55.54
C GLU A 568 -116.31 12.58 -57.03
N LEU A 569 -115.28 12.30 -57.83
CA LEU A 569 -115.38 11.91 -59.24
C LEU A 569 -116.05 10.54 -59.39
N ASP A 570 -115.69 9.54 -58.60
CA ASP A 570 -116.32 8.22 -58.60
C ASP A 570 -117.78 8.28 -58.09
N GLY A 571 -118.10 9.25 -57.21
CA GLY A 571 -119.47 9.56 -56.80
C GLY A 571 -120.27 10.29 -57.89
N ALA A 572 -119.65 11.18 -58.65
CA ALA A 572 -120.26 11.88 -59.79
C ALA A 572 -120.36 11.01 -61.06
N TYR A 573 -119.49 10.00 -61.20
CA TYR A 573 -119.39 9.09 -62.33
C TYR A 573 -119.29 7.63 -61.85
N GLY A 574 -120.39 7.05 -61.36
CA GLY A 574 -120.69 5.61 -61.15
C GLY A 574 -119.53 4.59 -61.11
N THR A 575 -119.50 3.78 -60.04
CA THR A 575 -118.56 2.71 -59.68
C THR A 575 -117.73 2.06 -60.81
N ARG A 576 -116.40 2.14 -60.67
CA ARG A 576 -115.35 1.50 -61.49
C ARG A 576 -115.55 0.00 -61.75
N ALA A 577 -116.28 -0.73 -60.91
CA ALA A 577 -116.63 -2.14 -61.16
C ALA A 577 -117.47 -2.32 -62.44
N GLN A 578 -118.29 -1.33 -62.79
CA GLN A 578 -119.14 -1.37 -63.99
C GLN A 578 -118.35 -1.01 -65.26
N ARG A 579 -117.29 -0.20 -65.16
CA ARG A 579 -116.39 0.14 -66.29
C ARG A 579 -115.23 -0.85 -66.47
N ALA A 580 -114.73 -1.48 -65.40
CA ALA A 580 -113.69 -2.51 -65.51
C ALA A 580 -114.20 -3.77 -66.24
N ALA A 581 -115.50 -4.04 -66.17
CA ALA A 581 -116.16 -5.06 -66.99
C ALA A 581 -116.17 -4.72 -68.49
N ASP A 582 -116.25 -3.44 -68.86
CA ASP A 582 -116.18 -2.98 -70.25
C ASP A 582 -114.74 -2.86 -70.77
N VAL A 583 -113.75 -2.60 -69.90
CA VAL A 583 -112.33 -2.47 -70.27
C VAL A 583 -111.63 -3.82 -70.44
N SER A 584 -112.02 -4.87 -69.70
CA SER A 584 -111.50 -6.23 -69.93
C SER A 584 -111.91 -6.80 -71.30
N MET A 585 -112.90 -6.20 -71.95
CA MET A 585 -113.31 -6.51 -73.33
C MET A 585 -112.51 -5.73 -74.39
N ASN A 586 -111.53 -4.89 -74.01
CA ASN A 586 -110.74 -4.09 -74.94
C ASN A 586 -109.31 -4.67 -75.14
N PRO A 587 -109.03 -5.32 -76.29
CA PRO A 587 -107.77 -6.02 -76.55
C PRO A 587 -106.54 -5.11 -76.69
N ALA A 588 -106.69 -3.79 -76.82
CA ALA A 588 -105.56 -2.86 -76.88
C ALA A 588 -104.86 -2.69 -75.52
N ILE A 589 -105.65 -2.63 -74.45
CA ILE A 589 -105.15 -2.44 -73.08
C ILE A 589 -104.49 -3.72 -72.57
N GLN A 590 -105.00 -4.89 -72.97
CA GLN A 590 -104.37 -6.17 -72.64
C GLN A 590 -102.95 -6.30 -73.24
N LYS A 591 -102.75 -5.82 -74.47
CA LYS A 591 -101.42 -5.83 -75.11
C LYS A 591 -100.43 -4.90 -74.43
N GLU A 592 -100.87 -3.75 -73.94
CA GLU A 592 -100.03 -2.83 -73.19
C GLU A 592 -99.64 -3.41 -71.82
N ILE A 593 -100.57 -4.10 -71.15
CA ILE A 593 -100.29 -4.85 -69.91
C ILE A 593 -99.28 -5.97 -70.17
N ASP A 594 -99.40 -6.71 -71.27
CA ASP A 594 -98.44 -7.75 -71.63
C ASP A 594 -97.06 -7.16 -71.95
N SER A 595 -97.00 -5.99 -72.61
CA SER A 595 -95.75 -5.25 -72.86
C SER A 595 -95.09 -4.75 -71.57
N LEU A 596 -95.88 -4.24 -70.62
CA LEU A 596 -95.38 -3.79 -69.32
C LEU A 596 -94.89 -4.98 -68.48
N ASN A 597 -95.57 -6.12 -68.55
CA ASN A 597 -95.12 -7.34 -67.88
C ASN A 597 -93.83 -7.90 -68.52
N ALA A 598 -93.67 -7.79 -69.84
CA ALA A 598 -92.42 -8.13 -70.50
C ALA A 598 -91.28 -7.21 -70.06
N HIS A 599 -91.54 -5.91 -69.90
CA HIS A 599 -90.55 -4.96 -69.43
C HIS A 599 -90.18 -5.17 -67.95
N ASN A 600 -91.15 -5.50 -67.10
CA ASN A 600 -90.87 -5.86 -65.70
C ASN A 600 -90.00 -7.11 -65.59
N ARG A 601 -90.23 -8.12 -66.43
CA ARG A 601 -89.35 -9.30 -66.49
C ARG A 601 -87.94 -8.94 -66.96
N ASP A 602 -87.79 -7.97 -67.86
CA ASP A 602 -86.48 -7.50 -68.29
C ASP A 602 -85.75 -6.73 -67.18
N LEU A 603 -86.46 -5.91 -66.42
CA LEU A 603 -85.92 -5.23 -65.22
C LEU A 603 -85.53 -6.23 -64.12
N GLU A 604 -86.31 -7.29 -63.91
CA GLU A 604 -85.94 -8.39 -63.00
C GLU A 604 -84.66 -9.09 -63.45
N ASN A 605 -84.53 -9.39 -64.74
CA ASN A 605 -83.29 -9.97 -65.30
C ASN A 605 -82.08 -9.02 -65.13
N GLN A 606 -82.28 -7.71 -65.26
CA GLN A 606 -81.23 -6.70 -65.04
C GLN A 606 -80.83 -6.60 -63.56
N LEU A 607 -81.79 -6.71 -62.64
CA LEU A 607 -81.52 -6.76 -61.19
C LEU A 607 -80.74 -8.02 -60.82
N ASP A 608 -81.11 -9.18 -61.37
CA ASP A 608 -80.37 -10.43 -61.16
C ASP A 608 -78.95 -10.37 -61.75
N PHE A 609 -78.78 -9.72 -62.90
CA PHE A 609 -77.46 -9.48 -63.49
C PHE A 609 -76.58 -8.57 -62.62
N LEU A 610 -77.13 -7.46 -62.11
CA LEU A 610 -76.41 -6.54 -61.20
C LEU A 610 -76.07 -7.19 -59.87
N LYS A 611 -76.95 -8.05 -59.35
CA LYS A 611 -76.72 -8.82 -58.13
C LYS A 611 -75.58 -9.84 -58.30
N ASN A 612 -75.56 -10.57 -59.41
CA ASN A 612 -74.47 -11.48 -59.75
C ASN A 612 -73.13 -10.72 -59.97
N GLN A 613 -73.17 -9.49 -60.50
CA GLN A 613 -71.99 -8.61 -60.56
C GLN A 613 -71.51 -8.16 -59.17
N HIS A 614 -72.42 -7.96 -58.21
CA HIS A 614 -72.05 -7.61 -56.84
C HIS A 614 -71.48 -8.80 -56.07
N GLU A 615 -71.99 -10.01 -56.30
CA GLU A 615 -71.46 -11.24 -55.71
C GLU A 615 -70.05 -11.55 -56.24
N THR A 616 -69.79 -11.38 -57.53
CA THR A 616 -68.43 -11.52 -58.11
C THR A 616 -67.44 -10.48 -57.59
N LYS A 617 -67.87 -9.23 -57.33
CA LYS A 617 -67.06 -8.23 -56.62
C LYS A 617 -66.84 -8.59 -55.14
N GLY A 618 -67.80 -9.25 -54.50
CA GLY A 618 -67.67 -9.79 -53.14
C GLY A 618 -66.63 -10.92 -53.03
N VAL A 619 -66.53 -11.78 -54.05
CA VAL A 619 -65.48 -12.81 -54.15
C VAL A 619 -64.09 -12.17 -54.23
N GLY A 620 -63.94 -11.08 -54.99
CA GLY A 620 -62.68 -10.32 -55.04
C GLY A 620 -62.27 -9.72 -53.69
N SER A 621 -63.23 -9.23 -52.91
CA SER A 621 -62.99 -8.76 -51.53
C SER A 621 -62.58 -9.91 -50.60
N ALA A 622 -63.17 -11.10 -50.76
CA ALA A 622 -62.82 -12.29 -49.97
C ALA A 622 -61.41 -12.81 -50.31
N GLU A 623 -61.03 -12.80 -51.59
CA GLU A 623 -59.66 -13.16 -52.01
C GLU A 623 -58.61 -12.18 -51.50
N LEU A 624 -58.89 -10.87 -51.53
CA LEU A 624 -58.02 -9.86 -50.92
C LEU A 624 -57.90 -10.07 -49.41
N GLN A 625 -59.01 -10.35 -48.71
CA GLN A 625 -59.00 -10.63 -47.29
C GLN A 625 -58.17 -11.88 -46.96
N ASN A 626 -58.28 -12.93 -47.78
CA ASN A 626 -57.47 -14.14 -47.63
C ASN A 626 -55.98 -13.86 -47.83
N LYS A 627 -55.59 -13.09 -48.86
CA LYS A 627 -54.18 -12.69 -49.07
C LYS A 627 -53.64 -11.86 -47.91
N VAL A 628 -54.43 -10.93 -47.39
CA VAL A 628 -54.05 -10.14 -46.21
C VAL A 628 -53.84 -11.05 -45.00
N ASN A 629 -54.73 -12.02 -44.77
CA ASN A 629 -54.57 -12.98 -43.67
C ASN A 629 -53.32 -13.86 -43.85
N THR A 630 -53.02 -14.32 -45.07
CA THR A 630 -51.82 -15.11 -45.37
C THR A 630 -50.55 -14.30 -45.11
N LEU A 631 -50.48 -13.07 -45.62
CA LEU A 631 -49.34 -12.17 -45.40
C LEU A 631 -49.16 -11.81 -43.91
N GLN A 632 -50.25 -11.60 -43.18
CA GLN A 632 -50.20 -11.39 -41.73
C GLN A 632 -49.67 -12.63 -41.00
N GLN A 633 -50.01 -13.83 -41.46
CA GLN A 633 -49.53 -15.08 -40.87
C GLN A 633 -48.05 -15.33 -41.18
N GLU A 634 -47.59 -15.04 -42.41
CA GLU A 634 -46.18 -15.09 -42.80
C GLU A 634 -45.35 -14.05 -42.04
N LEU A 635 -45.86 -12.83 -41.86
CA LEU A 635 -45.19 -11.80 -41.07
C LEU A 635 -45.06 -12.22 -39.59
N LYS A 636 -46.09 -12.84 -39.01
CA LYS A 636 -46.02 -13.39 -37.65
C LYS A 636 -45.01 -14.53 -37.55
N ALA A 637 -45.00 -15.45 -38.52
CA ALA A 637 -44.05 -16.56 -38.55
C ALA A 637 -42.60 -16.07 -38.67
N THR A 638 -42.33 -15.10 -39.54
CA THR A 638 -40.99 -14.51 -39.68
C THR A 638 -40.56 -13.76 -38.42
N LEU A 639 -41.47 -13.02 -37.75
CA LEU A 639 -41.18 -12.40 -36.45
C LEU A 639 -40.83 -13.43 -35.37
N GLU A 640 -41.55 -14.55 -35.31
CA GLU A 640 -41.27 -15.64 -34.38
C GLU A 640 -39.92 -16.32 -34.67
N GLU A 641 -39.58 -16.52 -35.95
CA GLU A 641 -38.25 -16.97 -36.37
C GLU A 641 -37.14 -15.99 -35.98
N TYR A 642 -37.36 -14.67 -36.12
CA TYR A 642 -36.41 -13.66 -35.65
C TYR A 642 -36.24 -13.66 -34.14
N GLU A 643 -37.31 -13.88 -33.37
CA GLU A 643 -37.22 -14.00 -31.91
C GLU A 643 -36.42 -15.25 -31.51
N ILE A 644 -36.66 -16.39 -32.16
CA ILE A 644 -35.91 -17.63 -31.94
C ILE A 644 -34.44 -17.43 -32.31
N MET A 645 -34.16 -16.83 -33.48
CA MET A 645 -32.80 -16.53 -33.94
C MET A 645 -32.07 -15.60 -32.97
N THR A 646 -32.76 -14.60 -32.42
CA THR A 646 -32.17 -13.67 -31.45
C THR A 646 -31.86 -14.37 -30.14
N LYS A 647 -32.76 -15.24 -29.65
CA LYS A 647 -32.51 -16.06 -28.46
C LYS A 647 -31.31 -16.99 -28.67
N GLN A 648 -31.25 -17.64 -29.82
CA GLN A 648 -30.14 -18.51 -30.20
C GLN A 648 -28.82 -17.74 -30.28
N SER A 649 -28.81 -16.54 -30.89
CA SER A 649 -27.63 -15.68 -30.94
C SER A 649 -27.13 -15.26 -29.55
N ILE A 650 -28.03 -15.02 -28.60
CA ILE A 650 -27.66 -14.72 -27.21
C ILE A 650 -27.05 -15.95 -26.52
N GLU A 651 -27.57 -17.14 -26.81
CA GLU A 651 -27.07 -18.39 -26.24
C GLU A 651 -25.70 -18.77 -26.82
N ASP A 652 -25.52 -18.58 -28.14
CA ASP A 652 -24.24 -18.75 -28.82
C ASP A 652 -23.18 -17.76 -28.27
N GLU A 653 -23.54 -16.50 -27.99
CA GLU A 653 -22.61 -15.54 -27.39
C GLU A 653 -22.23 -15.92 -25.96
N LYS A 654 -23.16 -16.48 -25.17
CA LYS A 654 -22.85 -17.02 -23.84
C LYS A 654 -21.92 -18.24 -23.89
N GLU A 655 -22.13 -19.13 -24.87
CA GLU A 655 -21.23 -20.27 -25.07
C GLU A 655 -19.85 -19.79 -25.51
N ARG A 656 -19.80 -18.75 -26.36
CA ARG A 656 -18.56 -18.09 -26.75
C ARG A 656 -17.83 -17.46 -25.56
N GLU A 657 -18.50 -16.70 -24.70
CA GLU A 657 -17.92 -16.16 -23.47
C GLU A 657 -17.32 -17.27 -22.59
N ARG A 658 -18.03 -18.39 -22.42
CA ARG A 658 -17.55 -19.55 -21.67
C ARG A 658 -16.33 -20.22 -22.30
N LEU A 659 -16.25 -20.24 -23.63
CA LEU A 659 -15.08 -20.75 -24.35
C LEU A 659 -13.90 -19.79 -24.24
N GLU A 660 -14.13 -18.49 -24.31
CA GLU A 660 -13.11 -17.44 -24.09
C GLU A 660 -12.53 -17.54 -22.66
N GLU A 661 -13.37 -17.70 -21.64
CA GLU A 661 -12.92 -17.95 -20.25
C GLU A 661 -12.02 -19.20 -20.14
N GLN A 662 -12.36 -20.28 -20.85
CA GLN A 662 -11.55 -21.49 -20.86
C GLN A 662 -10.22 -21.27 -21.59
N VAL A 663 -10.23 -20.53 -22.70
CA VAL A 663 -9.01 -20.18 -23.44
C VAL A 663 -8.09 -19.34 -22.55
N ASP A 664 -8.59 -18.34 -21.85
CA ASP A 664 -7.81 -17.52 -20.93
C ASP A 664 -7.22 -18.35 -19.78
N ALA A 665 -8.02 -19.27 -19.22
CA ALA A 665 -7.53 -20.19 -18.19
C ALA A 665 -6.43 -21.13 -18.72
N PHE A 666 -6.52 -21.58 -19.96
CA PHE A 666 -5.46 -22.37 -20.59
C PHE A 666 -4.23 -21.51 -20.90
N GLN A 667 -4.39 -20.27 -21.37
CA GLN A 667 -3.28 -19.34 -21.59
C GLN A 667 -2.52 -19.07 -20.29
N GLN A 668 -3.21 -18.75 -19.19
CA GLN A 668 -2.59 -18.56 -17.88
C GLN A 668 -1.84 -19.80 -17.40
N ARG A 669 -2.40 -21.00 -17.62
CA ARG A 669 -1.70 -22.25 -17.30
C ARG A 669 -0.46 -22.46 -18.17
N CYS A 670 -0.54 -22.17 -19.45
CA CYS A 670 0.61 -22.22 -20.36
C CYS A 670 1.70 -21.24 -19.91
N GLU A 671 1.36 -19.99 -19.62
CA GLU A 671 2.29 -18.99 -19.09
C GLU A 671 2.92 -19.43 -17.77
N THR A 672 2.13 -20.02 -16.87
CA THR A 672 2.63 -20.55 -15.60
C THR A 672 3.61 -21.71 -15.83
N LEU A 673 3.27 -22.65 -16.70
CA LEU A 673 4.14 -23.77 -17.06
C LEU A 673 5.41 -23.30 -17.79
N GLU A 674 5.30 -22.26 -18.62
CA GLU A 674 6.45 -21.63 -19.28
C GLU A 674 7.35 -20.92 -18.27
N SER A 675 6.79 -20.21 -17.28
CA SER A 675 7.56 -19.63 -16.17
C SER A 675 8.26 -20.72 -15.39
N GLN A 676 7.56 -21.80 -15.00
CA GLN A 676 8.16 -22.94 -14.30
C GLN A 676 9.25 -23.62 -15.14
N LEU A 677 9.04 -23.78 -16.45
CA LEU A 677 10.04 -24.31 -17.36
C LEU A 677 11.26 -23.38 -17.47
N ASN A 678 11.04 -22.06 -17.49
CA ASN A 678 12.11 -21.07 -17.53
C ASN A 678 12.88 -21.02 -16.21
N GLU A 679 12.21 -21.11 -15.06
CA GLU A 679 12.81 -21.23 -13.74
C GLU A 679 13.65 -22.51 -13.63
N GLU A 680 13.11 -23.66 -14.06
CA GLU A 680 13.86 -24.90 -14.11
C GLU A 680 15.01 -24.84 -15.12
N LYS A 681 14.85 -24.22 -16.29
CA LYS A 681 15.96 -23.98 -17.23
C LYS A 681 17.05 -23.10 -16.62
N VAL A 682 16.69 -22.03 -15.90
CA VAL A 682 17.64 -21.16 -15.18
C VAL A 682 18.33 -21.93 -14.06
N LYS A 683 17.59 -22.75 -13.32
CA LYS A 683 18.11 -23.64 -12.28
C LYS A 683 19.06 -24.71 -12.84
N TRP A 684 18.75 -25.28 -14.01
CA TRP A 684 19.63 -26.20 -14.72
C TRP A 684 20.84 -25.49 -15.34
N LEU A 685 20.70 -24.25 -15.83
CA LEU A 685 21.84 -23.42 -16.23
C LEU A 685 22.75 -23.09 -15.03
N GLY A 686 22.16 -22.83 -13.86
CA GLY A 686 22.88 -22.66 -12.59
C GLY A 686 23.55 -23.95 -12.08
N ALA A 687 22.91 -25.10 -12.26
CA ALA A 687 23.46 -26.41 -11.91
C ALA A 687 24.53 -26.91 -12.90
N LYS A 688 24.45 -26.53 -14.18
CA LYS A 688 25.49 -26.83 -15.21
C LYS A 688 26.68 -25.88 -15.19
N ALA A 689 26.65 -24.81 -14.41
CA ALA A 689 27.79 -23.91 -14.19
C ALA A 689 28.89 -24.53 -13.29
N GLY A 690 28.76 -25.81 -12.92
CA GLY A 690 29.70 -26.55 -12.09
C GLY A 690 30.68 -27.49 -12.82
N LEU A 691 30.79 -27.47 -14.16
CA LEU A 691 31.89 -28.16 -14.88
C LEU A 691 32.34 -27.39 -16.13
N PRO A 692 33.66 -27.36 -16.44
CA PRO A 692 34.21 -26.46 -17.43
C PRO A 692 34.13 -27.04 -18.85
N THR A 693 33.82 -26.16 -19.80
CA THR A 693 34.21 -26.24 -21.22
C THR A 693 33.55 -27.34 -22.07
N GLU A 694 32.53 -26.95 -22.83
CA GLU A 694 32.60 -27.06 -24.30
C GLU A 694 31.66 -26.01 -24.89
N THR A 695 32.30 -24.99 -25.48
CA THR A 695 31.66 -23.93 -26.24
C THR A 695 30.74 -24.54 -27.29
N THR A 696 29.44 -24.22 -27.24
CA THR A 696 28.54 -24.29 -28.39
C THR A 696 29.18 -23.50 -29.51
N SER A 697 29.96 -24.21 -30.32
CA SER A 697 30.80 -23.66 -31.38
C SER A 697 29.96 -22.69 -32.22
N THR A 698 30.51 -21.49 -32.44
CA THR A 698 29.93 -20.45 -33.30
C THR A 698 29.54 -20.98 -34.68
N MET A 699 30.12 -22.10 -35.11
CA MET A 699 29.75 -22.83 -36.32
C MET A 699 28.36 -23.48 -36.24
N VAL A 700 27.94 -24.00 -35.09
CA VAL A 700 26.59 -24.56 -34.85
C VAL A 700 25.56 -23.43 -34.86
N LEU A 701 25.83 -22.32 -34.18
CA LEU A 701 24.96 -21.14 -34.21
C LEU A 701 24.84 -20.55 -35.62
N LYS A 702 25.94 -20.50 -36.38
CA LYS A 702 25.94 -20.02 -37.77
C LYS A 702 25.18 -20.97 -38.71
N ASN A 703 25.24 -22.28 -38.46
CA ASN A 703 24.48 -23.27 -39.21
C ASN A 703 22.99 -23.24 -38.86
N GLU A 704 22.63 -23.11 -37.58
CA GLU A 704 21.24 -22.93 -37.14
C GLU A 704 20.66 -21.60 -37.63
N PHE A 705 21.42 -20.51 -37.61
CA PHE A 705 20.98 -19.23 -38.18
C PHE A 705 20.77 -19.32 -39.69
N LYS A 706 21.67 -20.00 -40.43
CA LYS A 706 21.49 -20.25 -41.86
C LYS A 706 20.31 -21.18 -42.15
N LYS A 707 19.99 -22.11 -41.23
CA LYS A 707 18.85 -23.02 -41.34
C LYS A 707 17.55 -22.26 -41.09
N MET A 708 17.49 -21.48 -40.00
CA MET A 708 16.40 -20.55 -39.69
C MET A 708 16.14 -19.59 -40.85
N MET A 709 17.16 -18.93 -41.41
CA MET A 709 16.98 -18.02 -42.54
C MET A 709 16.49 -18.71 -43.82
N ARG A 710 16.77 -20.01 -43.99
CA ARG A 710 16.23 -20.82 -45.09
C ARG A 710 14.78 -21.23 -44.82
N GLU A 711 14.48 -21.63 -43.58
CA GLU A 711 13.14 -22.00 -43.14
C GLU A 711 12.19 -20.79 -43.20
N THR A 712 12.58 -19.63 -42.68
CA THR A 712 11.78 -18.39 -42.76
C THR A 712 11.52 -17.96 -44.20
N ARG A 713 12.52 -18.10 -45.10
CA ARG A 713 12.32 -17.83 -46.53
C ARG A 713 11.38 -18.84 -47.18
N ALA A 714 11.49 -20.13 -46.83
CA ALA A 714 10.62 -21.17 -47.36
C ALA A 714 9.17 -21.01 -46.85
N GLU A 715 9.00 -20.62 -45.59
CA GLU A 715 7.71 -20.37 -44.96
C GLU A 715 7.04 -19.12 -45.53
N ASN A 716 7.78 -18.02 -45.70
CA ASN A 716 7.29 -16.83 -46.40
C ASN A 716 6.92 -17.12 -47.87
N LEU A 717 7.65 -18.00 -48.56
CA LEU A 717 7.28 -18.42 -49.90
C LEU A 717 6.00 -19.27 -49.90
N LYS A 718 5.81 -20.09 -48.85
CA LYS A 718 4.61 -20.92 -48.67
C LYS A 718 3.38 -20.07 -48.34
N THR A 719 3.51 -19.05 -47.51
CA THR A 719 2.42 -18.09 -47.23
C THR A 719 2.05 -17.28 -48.46
N ILE A 720 3.02 -16.79 -49.24
CA ILE A 720 2.73 -16.10 -50.52
C ILE A 720 2.00 -17.02 -51.49
N LYS A 721 2.40 -18.31 -51.60
CA LYS A 721 1.69 -19.27 -52.46
C LYS A 721 0.27 -19.55 -51.97
N ALA A 722 0.09 -19.72 -50.66
CA ALA A 722 -1.24 -19.90 -50.07
C ALA A 722 -2.13 -18.66 -50.28
N GLU A 723 -1.58 -17.45 -50.12
CA GLU A 723 -2.29 -16.21 -50.40
C GLU A 723 -2.67 -16.10 -51.88
N GLN A 724 -1.78 -16.46 -52.80
CA GLN A 724 -2.07 -16.48 -54.24
C GLN A 724 -3.15 -17.51 -54.61
N GLU A 725 -3.17 -18.66 -53.95
CA GLU A 725 -4.17 -19.70 -54.19
C GLU A 725 -5.56 -19.32 -53.63
N GLU A 726 -5.60 -18.70 -52.45
CA GLU A 726 -6.81 -18.08 -51.90
C GLU A 726 -7.30 -16.92 -52.77
N ARG A 727 -6.41 -16.04 -53.25
CA ARG A 727 -6.79 -15.00 -54.23
C ARG A 727 -7.39 -15.62 -55.49
N ARG A 728 -6.80 -16.71 -56.02
CA ARG A 728 -7.34 -17.40 -57.20
C ARG A 728 -8.71 -18.01 -56.92
N ARG A 729 -8.93 -18.54 -55.70
CA ARG A 729 -10.20 -19.11 -55.25
C ARG A 729 -11.28 -18.02 -55.16
N LEU A 730 -10.96 -16.91 -54.49
CA LEU A 730 -11.86 -15.76 -54.35
C LEU A 730 -12.16 -15.11 -55.70
N GLU A 731 -11.17 -14.96 -56.58
CA GLU A 731 -11.40 -14.50 -57.96
C GLU A 731 -12.32 -15.45 -58.75
N GLY A 732 -12.21 -16.76 -58.51
CA GLY A 732 -13.11 -17.76 -59.08
C GLY A 732 -14.55 -17.59 -58.60
N ILE A 733 -14.75 -17.40 -57.28
CA ILE A 733 -16.06 -17.16 -56.68
C ILE A 733 -16.65 -15.84 -57.19
N ILE A 734 -15.86 -14.77 -57.25
CA ILE A 734 -16.29 -13.45 -57.77
C ILE A 734 -16.69 -13.57 -59.24
N LYS A 735 -15.95 -14.32 -60.07
CA LYS A 735 -16.34 -14.59 -61.47
C LYS A 735 -17.64 -15.39 -61.55
N GLY A 736 -17.84 -16.37 -60.67
CA GLY A 736 -19.09 -17.14 -60.57
C GLY A 736 -20.27 -16.25 -60.22
N LEU A 737 -20.16 -15.48 -59.13
CA LEU A 737 -21.20 -14.53 -58.70
C LEU A 737 -21.52 -13.48 -59.77
N ARG A 738 -20.52 -12.97 -60.50
CA ARG A 738 -20.77 -12.07 -61.63
C ARG A 738 -21.53 -12.75 -62.76
N LYS A 739 -21.23 -14.02 -63.07
CA LYS A 739 -21.95 -14.79 -64.08
C LYS A 739 -23.40 -15.06 -63.67
N ASP A 740 -23.63 -15.42 -62.41
CA ASP A 740 -24.97 -15.66 -61.87
C ASP A 740 -25.81 -14.38 -61.83
N LEU A 741 -25.19 -13.25 -61.47
CA LEU A 741 -25.84 -11.93 -61.51
C LEU A 741 -26.26 -11.57 -62.95
N GLN A 742 -25.40 -11.86 -63.93
CA GLN A 742 -25.68 -11.59 -65.33
C GLN A 742 -26.76 -12.52 -65.91
N GLN A 743 -26.81 -13.78 -65.47
CA GLN A 743 -27.91 -14.70 -65.79
C GLN A 743 -29.24 -14.26 -65.18
N ARG A 744 -29.24 -13.78 -63.93
CA ARG A 744 -30.43 -13.20 -63.28
C ARG A 744 -30.92 -11.94 -63.99
N GLN A 745 -30.02 -11.06 -64.43
CA GLN A 745 -30.40 -9.90 -65.25
C GLN A 745 -31.00 -10.34 -66.59
N SER A 746 -30.40 -11.33 -67.26
CA SER A 746 -30.92 -11.86 -68.53
C SER A 746 -32.30 -12.51 -68.37
N GLN A 747 -32.58 -13.21 -67.26
CA GLN A 747 -33.92 -13.75 -66.97
C GLN A 747 -34.95 -12.64 -66.67
N LYS A 748 -34.53 -11.56 -66.00
CA LYS A 748 -35.39 -10.42 -65.70
C LYS A 748 -35.81 -9.68 -66.98
N ASP A 749 -34.91 -9.56 -67.95
CA ASP A 749 -35.21 -8.93 -69.24
C ASP A 749 -36.15 -9.79 -70.11
N VAL A 750 -36.03 -11.12 -70.08
CA VAL A 750 -36.96 -12.04 -70.78
C VAL A 750 -38.38 -11.96 -70.18
N SER A 751 -38.52 -11.96 -68.85
CA SER A 751 -39.82 -11.85 -68.17
C SER A 751 -40.52 -10.49 -68.37
N SER A 752 -39.74 -9.43 -68.64
CA SER A 752 -40.25 -8.10 -68.94
C SER A 752 -40.76 -8.00 -70.39
N SER A 753 -40.19 -8.79 -71.31
CA SER A 753 -40.61 -8.85 -72.71
C SER A 753 -41.87 -9.69 -72.96
N GLU A 754 -42.12 -10.75 -72.17
CA GLU A 754 -43.35 -11.57 -72.28
C GLU A 754 -44.60 -10.84 -71.77
N ASN A 755 -44.48 -9.96 -70.76
CA ASN A 755 -45.62 -9.20 -70.23
C ASN A 755 -46.05 -8.02 -71.13
N ALA A 756 -45.23 -7.60 -72.11
CA ALA A 756 -45.57 -6.53 -73.04
C ALA A 756 -46.34 -7.02 -74.29
N ILE A 757 -46.42 -8.34 -74.55
CA ILE A 757 -47.07 -8.90 -75.75
C ILE A 757 -48.51 -9.39 -75.47
N SER A 758 -48.92 -9.55 -74.19
CA SER A 758 -50.24 -10.07 -73.82
C SER A 758 -51.35 -9.02 -73.61
N SER A 759 -51.07 -7.72 -73.82
CA SER A 759 -52.04 -6.63 -73.59
C SER A 759 -52.29 -5.79 -74.85
N GLY A 760 -52.77 -6.44 -75.91
CA GLY A 760 -53.12 -5.73 -77.14
C GLY A 760 -53.84 -6.57 -78.18
N ASN A 761 -55.06 -7.05 -77.90
CA ASN A 761 -56.06 -7.27 -78.96
C ASN A 761 -57.46 -7.55 -78.38
N VAL A 762 -58.36 -6.56 -78.50
CA VAL A 762 -59.81 -6.76 -78.49
C VAL A 762 -60.34 -6.09 -79.77
N PRO A 763 -60.90 -6.83 -80.74
CA PRO A 763 -61.51 -6.24 -81.90
C PRO A 763 -62.95 -5.82 -81.58
N ILE A 764 -63.29 -4.61 -82.04
CA ILE A 764 -64.64 -4.08 -82.08
C ILE A 764 -65.37 -4.77 -83.25
N SER A 765 -66.50 -5.42 -82.96
CA SER A 765 -67.65 -5.61 -83.85
C SER A 765 -68.88 -5.89 -83.00
#